data_AF-A0A4R3HXD4-F1
#
_entry.id   AF-A0A4R3HXD4-F1
#
_cell.length_a   1.000
_cell.length_b   1.000
_cell.length_c   1.000
_cell.angle_alpha   90.00
_cell.angle_beta   90.00
_cell.angle_gamma   90.00
#
_symmetry.space_group_name_H-M   'P 1'
#
loop_
_entity.id
_entity.type
_entity.pdbx_description
1 polymer ?
#
loop_
_entity_poly.entity_id
_entity_poly.type
_entity_poly.pdbx_seq_one_letter_code
_entity_poly.pdbx_strand_id
1 'polypeptide(L)'
;MSKAQHLLPSSRKRLTTAVLMALSAMAAAPAMAVPSDDFNCMWGNSALETVNDTRTLKCRLGEYPSSATSLHVTSTGLIQVAGDTGVVLNASGTALGSILNEGEISATGTAGQSAAMPATSATAGGSANGISMLSGTITDITNSGTAIRGTGGNGGGGGGTMMSGANGGDGNGIRAANGTIGNLTNSSTIAGSGGNGGSTVMAGPGSGGNGSGIYLTSSATLTTLANTGTISGIGGNSGSAAGMSASAGTGTGISLTSGATLTTLTNSGTISGIGGSNTGIGTSGTGKGISAVNSTIGTLTNDGTISGTGGTVGIGGGVAGAGYGLAIDNSTVDAIINNGVISGSTAAISLTGTTTVTNGITNTGQINGNVFLNGATLNLNGTTGSVSGTVQGIAGSTVNVNGTFTSGNTFNVGTFNIANGGRFTMGHGVTTSAGVNNAGTLAVAAGNTVTIIGDYTQAASGQFETGLSDANTYGKLIVTGTADLSASNKINVNVVGAPALVAGTSAQPGVISAATLNAGPALTVTDNSALFDFIATKNGNAIDLCVAHAGSTTCSATPDPAPTPTPAPAPSITVLSSVTNTRNTPGLGAAQVFDNLIAQGNTVAAPMVPIITALGTLPTEQAVSDAVRQTLPLMTAGMAEVNSAALQATNRVIQSRQEANRGLSSGDEFIGDRQIWFKPVGSWARQDDRNNVSGYKADTYGMVFGVDRVVSDQVRLGGAFSYMHSSVDSNTGMQHATVDGYRLIGYGSYSLDPRTDLSFQADVGTGRNKGNRAINFGGLNAVATSSYSSWNAHVGAGLGRIFDIDAKSTFTPSARIDYTYIRDNAYTETGANALNLNVAKNSTDELILAVDGKLNYAVSRSTILSANLGGGYDVLSSQSSINAAYVGGGGQFVTRGLDPSPWLVRGGLGLTVTNGNAMEVTARYDIERRDGFANHTASVKLRMPF
;
A
#
# COMPACT_ATOMS: atom_id res chain seq x y z
N MET A 1 36.75 30.82 -22.31
CA MET A 1 36.87 32.04 -23.15
C MET A 1 35.52 32.74 -23.22
N SER A 2 35.52 34.08 -23.27
CA SER A 2 34.44 35.02 -23.66
C SER A 2 32.96 34.85 -23.23
N LYS A 3 32.47 35.89 -22.53
CA LYS A 3 31.23 36.69 -22.75
C LYS A 3 30.38 36.39 -24.03
N ALA A 4 29.05 36.60 -24.07
CA ALA A 4 28.09 37.23 -23.12
C ALA A 4 26.58 36.94 -23.45
N GLN A 5 25.70 37.25 -22.47
CA GLN A 5 24.32 37.84 -22.50
C GLN A 5 23.38 37.55 -23.72
N HIS A 6 22.08 37.23 -23.56
CA HIS A 6 21.05 38.19 -23.09
C HIS A 6 19.64 37.56 -22.87
N LEU A 7 18.81 38.25 -22.06
CA LEU A 7 17.32 38.29 -21.95
C LEU A 7 16.60 37.62 -20.74
N LEU A 8 15.94 38.52 -19.99
CA LEU A 8 14.81 38.37 -19.03
C LEU A 8 13.50 38.80 -19.75
N PRO A 9 12.26 38.80 -19.17
CA PRO A 9 11.83 38.68 -17.76
C PRO A 9 10.77 37.55 -17.55
N SER A 10 9.99 37.35 -16.48
CA SER A 10 9.57 38.12 -15.28
C SER A 10 8.99 37.12 -14.24
N SER A 11 8.56 37.40 -12.99
CA SER A 11 8.71 38.51 -12.03
C SER A 11 8.04 38.12 -10.69
N ARG A 12 8.46 38.70 -9.54
CA ARG A 12 7.63 39.09 -8.37
C ARG A 12 8.49 39.69 -7.24
N LYS A 13 7.95 40.70 -6.54
CA LYS A 13 8.56 41.43 -5.41
C LYS A 13 8.39 40.60 -4.11
N ARG A 14 9.43 40.39 -3.31
CA ARG A 14 9.84 41.18 -2.12
C ARG A 14 8.69 41.57 -1.17
N LEU A 15 8.73 41.11 0.08
CA LEU A 15 9.35 41.88 1.17
C LEU A 15 9.71 40.99 2.38
N THR A 16 10.98 40.97 2.75
CA THR A 16 11.48 40.41 4.02
C THR A 16 12.66 41.27 4.43
N THR A 17 12.59 41.96 5.57
CA THR A 17 13.73 42.65 6.17
C THR A 17 13.60 42.62 7.69
N ALA A 18 14.70 42.35 8.37
CA ALA A 18 14.75 42.10 9.80
C ALA A 18 15.13 43.35 10.62
N VAL A 19 14.73 43.30 11.89
CA VAL A 19 15.50 43.59 13.11
C VAL A 19 16.82 44.38 12.98
N LEU A 20 16.92 45.39 13.86
CA LEU A 20 18.11 45.96 14.53
C LEU A 20 18.52 47.40 14.15
N MET A 21 18.17 48.38 15.00
CA MET A 21 19.11 49.44 15.38
C MET A 21 18.77 50.15 16.70
N ALA A 22 19.72 50.04 17.64
CA ALA A 22 20.18 50.93 18.72
C ALA A 22 19.24 51.92 19.48
N LEU A 23 19.52 51.95 20.79
CA LEU A 23 19.22 52.99 21.78
C LEU A 23 19.39 54.44 21.24
N SER A 24 18.43 55.33 21.56
CA SER A 24 18.69 56.67 22.11
C SER A 24 17.40 57.49 22.31
N ALA A 25 16.88 57.53 23.55
CA ALA A 25 16.04 58.63 24.08
C ALA A 25 15.68 58.37 25.56
N MET A 26 16.46 58.91 26.50
CA MET A 26 15.99 59.22 27.86
C MET A 26 16.08 60.74 28.07
N ALA A 27 15.31 61.23 29.05
CA ALA A 27 15.24 62.61 29.53
C ALA A 27 14.39 63.61 28.72
N ALA A 28 13.09 63.63 29.04
CA ALA A 28 12.39 64.86 29.45
C ALA A 28 11.09 64.50 30.18
N ALA A 29 11.00 64.82 31.47
CA ALA A 29 9.76 64.71 32.24
C ALA A 29 9.30 66.12 32.65
N PRO A 30 8.02 66.48 32.47
CA PRO A 30 7.32 67.41 33.33
C PRO A 30 6.54 66.64 34.41
N ALA A 31 6.41 67.22 35.59
CA ALA A 31 5.82 66.57 36.76
C ALA A 31 4.29 66.77 36.85
N MET A 32 3.66 65.88 37.63
CA MET A 32 2.34 66.04 38.26
C MET A 32 1.10 66.11 37.37
N ALA A 33 0.55 64.93 37.07
CA ALA A 33 -0.77 64.58 37.58
C ALA A 33 -0.71 63.13 38.11
N VAL A 34 -1.19 62.88 39.32
CA VAL A 34 -1.45 61.52 39.83
C VAL A 34 -2.85 61.15 39.36
N PRO A 35 -3.04 60.15 38.47
CA PRO A 35 -4.35 59.57 38.27
C PRO A 35 -4.73 58.79 39.54
N SER A 36 -6.01 58.86 39.92
CA SER A 36 -6.60 58.05 40.98
C SER A 36 -6.51 56.55 40.66
N ASP A 37 -6.74 55.71 41.69
CA ASP A 37 -6.88 54.26 41.59
C ASP A 37 -8.14 53.85 40.79
N ASP A 38 -8.15 54.12 39.49
CA ASP A 38 -9.29 53.85 38.61
C ASP A 38 -9.30 52.36 38.19
N PHE A 39 -9.96 51.54 39.00
CA PHE A 39 -10.16 50.11 38.76
C PHE A 39 -11.04 49.85 37.52
N ASN A 40 -10.40 49.48 36.41
CA ASN A 40 -10.96 49.43 35.05
C ASN A 40 -12.06 48.37 34.75
N CYS A 41 -12.65 47.72 35.76
CA CYS A 41 -13.76 46.77 35.64
C CYS A 41 -14.74 46.84 36.84
N MET A 42 -14.80 47.98 37.56
CA MET A 42 -15.60 48.14 38.79
C MET A 42 -16.73 49.17 38.72
N TRP A 43 -16.81 49.95 37.65
CA TRP A 43 -17.64 51.18 37.57
C TRP A 43 -18.52 51.22 36.31
N GLY A 44 -19.33 50.18 36.14
CA GLY A 44 -20.45 50.15 35.20
C GLY A 44 -21.65 49.49 35.88
N ASN A 45 -22.83 50.11 35.81
CA ASN A 45 -24.07 49.55 36.38
C ASN A 45 -24.64 48.40 35.49
N SER A 46 -23.77 47.70 34.76
CA SER A 46 -24.07 46.70 33.75
C SER A 46 -23.63 45.31 34.20
N ALA A 47 -24.49 44.31 33.98
CA ALA A 47 -24.17 42.90 34.28
C ALA A 47 -23.04 42.32 33.39
N LEU A 48 -22.69 43.02 32.31
CA LEU A 48 -21.65 42.69 31.34
C LEU A 48 -20.68 43.86 31.19
N GLU A 49 -19.38 43.55 31.22
CA GLU A 49 -18.29 44.45 30.82
C GLU A 49 -17.80 44.08 29.41
N THR A 50 -17.49 45.05 28.55
CA THR A 50 -16.99 44.80 27.19
C THR A 50 -15.67 45.53 26.93
N VAL A 51 -14.60 44.77 26.70
CA VAL A 51 -13.25 45.29 26.43
C VAL A 51 -12.98 45.23 24.92
N ASN A 52 -12.72 46.40 24.34
CA ASN A 52 -12.35 46.58 22.92
C ASN A 52 -11.03 47.35 22.73
N ASP A 53 -10.38 47.68 23.84
CA ASP A 53 -9.14 48.43 23.98
C ASP A 53 -8.11 47.66 24.83
N THR A 54 -6.97 48.28 25.17
CA THR A 54 -5.94 47.67 26.03
C THR A 54 -6.09 48.10 27.49
N ARG A 55 -6.32 47.15 28.39
CA ARG A 55 -6.40 47.34 29.85
C ARG A 55 -5.18 46.74 30.53
N THR A 56 -4.45 47.56 31.30
CA THR A 56 -3.22 47.16 32.01
C THR A 56 -3.41 46.87 33.49
N LEU A 57 -4.63 47.05 34.00
CA LEU A 57 -5.01 46.80 35.40
C LEU A 57 -5.90 45.55 35.50
N LYS A 58 -5.85 44.88 36.65
CA LYS A 58 -6.69 43.71 36.97
C LYS A 58 -8.17 44.01 36.79
N CYS A 59 -8.87 43.11 36.11
CA CYS A 59 -10.33 43.07 36.11
C CYS A 59 -10.89 42.15 37.20
N ARG A 60 -12.00 42.55 37.81
CA ARG A 60 -12.61 41.90 38.98
C ARG A 60 -14.09 41.67 38.71
N LEU A 61 -14.54 40.42 38.72
CA LEU A 61 -15.94 40.07 38.50
C LEU A 61 -16.55 39.47 39.78
N GLY A 62 -17.71 39.98 40.18
CA GLY A 62 -18.46 39.57 41.38
C GLY A 62 -17.86 39.97 42.74
N GLU A 63 -16.66 40.56 42.78
CA GLU A 63 -15.95 40.92 44.03
C GLU A 63 -16.66 42.04 44.81
N TYR A 64 -17.44 42.88 44.12
CA TYR A 64 -18.22 43.98 44.71
C TYR A 64 -19.65 44.03 44.15
N PRO A 65 -20.64 44.57 44.89
CA PRO A 65 -22.03 44.69 44.41
C PRO A 65 -22.20 45.50 43.11
N SER A 66 -21.23 46.36 42.76
CA SER A 66 -21.20 47.15 41.52
C SER A 66 -20.29 46.57 40.43
N SER A 67 -19.65 45.42 40.67
CA SER A 67 -18.77 44.78 39.67
C SER A 67 -19.58 43.98 38.67
N ALA A 68 -19.12 43.93 37.42
CA ALA A 68 -19.77 43.15 36.38
C ALA A 68 -19.77 41.64 36.72
N THR A 69 -20.83 40.95 36.30
CA THR A 69 -20.98 39.49 36.48
C THR A 69 -20.51 38.68 35.27
N SER A 70 -20.30 39.34 34.12
CA SER A 70 -19.85 38.77 32.86
C SER A 70 -18.82 39.69 32.20
N LEU A 71 -17.97 39.14 31.33
CA LEU A 71 -16.93 39.86 30.59
C LEU A 71 -16.89 39.40 29.13
N HIS A 72 -16.84 40.34 28.19
CA HIS A 72 -16.58 40.10 26.78
C HIS A 72 -15.32 40.87 26.34
N VAL A 73 -14.22 40.16 26.12
CA VAL A 73 -13.04 40.72 25.46
C VAL A 73 -13.21 40.47 23.96
N THR A 74 -13.46 41.53 23.20
CA THR A 74 -13.64 41.48 21.74
C THR A 74 -12.32 41.17 21.02
N SER A 75 -12.35 40.91 19.70
CA SER A 75 -11.16 40.58 18.91
C SER A 75 -10.06 41.66 18.83
N THR A 76 -10.36 42.91 19.23
CA THR A 76 -9.36 43.98 19.40
C THR A 76 -9.04 44.28 20.86
N GLY A 77 -9.75 43.68 21.81
CA GLY A 77 -9.55 43.87 23.24
C GLY A 77 -8.34 43.10 23.78
N LEU A 78 -7.59 43.73 24.67
CA LEU A 78 -6.42 43.15 25.32
C LEU A 78 -6.45 43.47 26.82
N ILE A 79 -6.45 42.45 27.68
CA ILE A 79 -6.18 42.60 29.12
C ILE A 79 -4.75 42.13 29.35
N GLN A 80 -3.83 43.03 29.69
CA GLN A 80 -2.38 42.75 29.83
C GLN A 80 -1.85 43.28 31.15
N VAL A 81 -1.91 42.46 32.20
CA VAL A 81 -1.60 42.88 33.58
C VAL A 81 -0.17 42.48 33.97
N ALA A 82 0.57 43.41 34.56
CA ALA A 82 1.92 43.18 35.08
C ALA A 82 1.93 43.23 36.61
N GLY A 83 2.60 42.26 37.23
CA GLY A 83 2.74 42.11 38.68
C GLY A 83 1.54 41.52 39.41
N ASP A 84 0.45 41.20 38.70
CA ASP A 84 -0.79 40.69 39.29
C ASP A 84 -1.57 39.80 38.29
N THR A 85 -2.69 39.22 38.72
CA THR A 85 -3.63 38.43 37.90
C THR A 85 -4.44 39.29 36.93
N GLY A 86 -4.67 38.79 35.72
CA GLY A 86 -5.44 39.46 34.66
C GLY A 86 -6.91 39.67 35.02
N VAL A 87 -7.65 38.57 35.20
CA VAL A 87 -9.06 38.57 35.63
C VAL A 87 -9.21 37.77 36.93
N VAL A 88 -9.81 38.36 37.96
CA VAL A 88 -10.15 37.69 39.22
C VAL A 88 -11.66 37.48 39.33
N LEU A 89 -12.06 36.25 39.63
CA LEU A 89 -13.43 35.87 39.96
C LEU A 89 -13.51 35.56 41.45
N ASN A 90 -14.34 36.32 42.17
CA ASN A 90 -14.52 36.14 43.61
C ASN A 90 -15.95 36.51 43.99
N ALA A 91 -16.88 35.56 43.93
CA ALA A 91 -18.29 35.80 44.21
C ALA A 91 -18.77 34.98 45.42
N SER A 92 -18.92 35.65 46.56
CA SER A 92 -19.41 35.08 47.82
C SER A 92 -20.93 34.88 47.82
N GLY A 93 -21.41 34.01 46.93
CA GLY A 93 -22.81 33.57 46.84
C GLY A 93 -23.56 34.02 45.58
N THR A 94 -23.01 34.94 44.80
CA THR A 94 -23.56 35.37 43.50
C THR A 94 -23.09 34.44 42.39
N ALA A 95 -23.99 33.99 41.52
CA ALA A 95 -23.58 33.31 40.29
C ALA A 95 -23.04 34.33 39.28
N LEU A 96 -21.85 34.08 38.74
CA LEU A 96 -21.29 34.82 37.62
C LEU A 96 -21.87 34.27 36.31
N GLY A 97 -22.05 35.17 35.33
CA GLY A 97 -22.53 34.81 34.00
C GLY A 97 -21.44 34.12 33.19
N SER A 98 -20.85 34.84 32.24
CA SER A 98 -19.88 34.25 31.31
C SER A 98 -18.67 35.14 31.03
N ILE A 99 -17.55 34.51 30.68
CA ILE A 99 -16.39 35.15 30.06
C ILE A 99 -16.32 34.70 28.61
N LEU A 100 -16.44 35.65 27.68
CA LEU A 100 -16.18 35.45 26.25
C LEU A 100 -14.88 36.17 25.90
N ASN A 101 -13.83 35.42 25.56
CA ASN A 101 -12.56 35.97 25.07
C ASN A 101 -12.37 35.69 23.58
N GLU A 102 -12.58 36.72 22.77
CA GLU A 102 -12.23 36.82 21.35
C GLU A 102 -10.90 37.58 21.15
N GLY A 103 -10.36 38.22 22.19
CA GLY A 103 -9.08 38.93 22.19
C GLY A 103 -7.98 38.21 22.99
N GLU A 104 -7.22 38.96 23.79
CA GLU A 104 -6.20 38.40 24.70
C GLU A 104 -6.48 38.74 26.17
N ILE A 105 -6.31 37.75 27.05
CA ILE A 105 -6.19 37.94 28.50
C ILE A 105 -4.82 37.41 28.92
N SER A 106 -3.88 38.26 29.30
CA SER A 106 -2.56 37.87 29.75
C SER A 106 -2.13 38.56 31.05
N ALA A 107 -1.39 37.81 31.86
CA ALA A 107 -0.84 38.25 33.13
C ALA A 107 0.63 37.85 33.23
N THR A 108 1.49 38.77 33.68
CA THR A 108 2.93 38.53 33.87
C THR A 108 3.34 38.90 35.29
N GLY A 109 3.96 37.97 36.01
CA GLY A 109 4.38 38.17 37.40
C GLY A 109 5.54 39.15 37.53
N THR A 110 5.68 39.78 38.70
CA THR A 110 6.80 40.69 38.98
C THR A 110 8.14 39.95 38.84
N ALA A 111 9.07 40.53 38.09
CA ALA A 111 10.44 40.01 38.08
C ALA A 111 11.08 40.22 39.46
N GLY A 112 11.73 39.18 39.97
CA GLY A 112 12.53 39.24 41.18
C GLY A 112 13.72 40.16 40.99
N GLN A 113 13.95 41.05 41.95
CA GLN A 113 15.15 41.88 41.99
C GLN A 113 16.36 41.01 42.35
N SER A 114 17.39 41.07 41.50
CA SER A 114 18.70 40.52 41.80
C SER A 114 19.31 41.22 43.01
N ALA A 115 20.07 40.49 43.81
CA ALA A 115 20.81 41.10 44.91
C ALA A 115 21.94 41.99 44.37
N ALA A 116 22.19 43.11 45.04
CA ALA A 116 23.33 44.00 44.82
C ALA A 116 23.81 44.51 46.17
N MET A 117 25.12 44.46 46.46
CA MET A 117 25.63 44.89 47.77
C MET A 117 25.20 46.34 48.07
N PRO A 118 24.71 46.66 49.28
CA PRO A 118 24.67 45.82 50.50
C PRO A 118 23.36 45.03 50.72
N ALA A 119 22.48 44.92 49.72
CA ALA A 119 21.21 44.17 49.86
C ALA A 119 21.47 42.70 50.21
N THR A 120 20.60 42.13 51.05
CA THR A 120 20.88 40.88 51.79
C THR A 120 20.37 39.60 51.13
N SER A 121 19.50 39.70 50.12
CA SER A 121 19.00 38.53 49.36
C SER A 121 18.40 38.94 48.01
N ALA A 122 18.36 38.00 47.07
CA ALA A 122 17.58 38.14 45.85
C ALA A 122 16.10 37.83 46.13
N THR A 123 15.17 38.47 45.41
CA THR A 123 13.72 38.27 45.61
C THR A 123 13.13 37.31 44.59
N ALA A 124 12.15 36.51 45.00
CA ALA A 124 11.47 35.55 44.12
C ALA A 124 10.61 36.28 43.08
N GLY A 125 10.40 35.62 41.94
CA GLY A 125 9.45 36.09 40.94
C GLY A 125 8.00 35.95 41.42
N GLY A 126 7.17 36.94 41.14
CA GLY A 126 5.73 36.87 41.44
C GLY A 126 5.02 35.82 40.57
N SER A 127 4.03 35.15 41.13
CA SER A 127 3.15 34.27 40.35
C SER A 127 2.09 35.07 39.60
N ALA A 128 1.63 34.58 38.44
CA ALA A 128 0.58 35.22 37.65
C ALA A 128 -0.44 34.22 37.11
N ASN A 129 -1.70 34.66 37.03
CA ASN A 129 -2.77 33.89 36.43
C ASN A 129 -3.47 34.75 35.37
N GLY A 130 -3.76 34.20 34.18
CA GLY A 130 -4.57 34.91 33.19
C GLY A 130 -5.99 35.16 33.72
N ILE A 131 -6.63 34.08 34.17
CA ILE A 131 -7.87 34.10 34.97
C ILE A 131 -7.61 33.37 36.29
N SER A 132 -8.05 33.93 37.42
CA SER A 132 -8.04 33.26 38.73
C SER A 132 -9.41 33.28 39.38
N MET A 133 -9.96 32.11 39.72
CA MET A 133 -11.13 31.96 40.57
C MET A 133 -10.73 31.63 42.00
N LEU A 134 -11.27 32.37 42.96
CA LEU A 134 -11.03 32.18 44.38
C LEU A 134 -12.19 31.48 45.10
N SER A 135 -13.41 31.75 44.64
CA SER A 135 -14.66 31.13 45.09
C SER A 135 -15.82 31.46 44.13
N GLY A 136 -16.96 30.79 44.30
CA GLY A 136 -18.21 31.07 43.56
C GLY A 136 -18.43 30.16 42.35
N THR A 137 -19.42 30.48 41.52
CA THR A 137 -19.74 29.74 40.29
C THR A 137 -19.74 30.68 39.10
N ILE A 138 -19.11 30.28 37.99
CA ILE A 138 -19.28 30.90 36.67
C ILE A 138 -19.94 29.91 35.70
N THR A 139 -20.86 30.40 34.88
CA THR A 139 -21.63 29.56 33.96
C THR A 139 -20.74 29.07 32.82
N ASP A 140 -20.11 29.99 32.08
CA ASP A 140 -19.30 29.66 30.90
C ASP A 140 -18.01 30.47 30.82
N ILE A 141 -16.94 29.84 30.34
CA ILE A 141 -15.73 30.50 29.85
C ILE A 141 -15.51 30.03 28.41
N THR A 142 -15.53 30.94 27.45
CA THR A 142 -15.28 30.65 26.03
C THR A 142 -14.03 31.40 25.57
N ASN A 143 -13.03 30.67 25.09
CA ASN A 143 -11.80 31.21 24.52
C ASN A 143 -11.72 30.89 23.03
N SER A 144 -12.19 31.83 22.21
CA SER A 144 -12.16 31.80 20.74
C SER A 144 -11.13 32.75 20.12
N GLY A 145 -10.50 33.59 20.95
CA GLY A 145 -9.62 34.68 20.55
C GLY A 145 -8.16 34.36 20.32
N THR A 146 -7.27 35.25 20.76
CA THR A 146 -5.81 35.10 20.67
C THR A 146 -5.29 34.14 21.73
N ALA A 147 -5.47 34.46 23.02
CA ALA A 147 -5.03 33.60 24.11
C ALA A 147 -5.57 33.99 25.50
N ILE A 148 -5.56 33.04 26.43
CA ILE A 148 -5.54 33.27 27.88
C ILE A 148 -4.17 32.83 28.40
N ARG A 149 -3.40 33.70 29.07
CA ARG A 149 -2.00 33.45 29.47
C ARG A 149 -1.67 33.87 30.90
N GLY A 150 -0.92 33.05 31.63
CA GLY A 150 -0.23 33.47 32.85
C GLY A 150 1.25 33.12 32.78
N THR A 151 2.12 34.12 32.96
CA THR A 151 3.58 33.98 32.92
C THR A 151 4.16 34.35 34.28
N GLY A 152 4.75 33.41 35.01
CA GLY A 152 5.43 33.69 36.26
C GLY A 152 6.65 34.59 36.06
N GLY A 153 6.92 35.48 37.02
CA GLY A 153 8.10 36.33 36.99
C GLY A 153 9.39 35.51 37.16
N ASN A 154 10.47 35.91 36.50
CA ASN A 154 11.78 35.30 36.74
C ASN A 154 12.26 35.64 38.17
N GLY A 155 12.96 34.72 38.82
CA GLY A 155 13.61 34.98 40.11
C GLY A 155 14.85 35.85 39.99
N GLY A 156 15.12 36.67 41.00
CA GLY A 156 16.30 37.54 41.04
C GLY A 156 17.60 36.73 41.10
N GLY A 157 18.64 37.21 40.42
CA GLY A 157 19.98 36.62 40.44
C GLY A 157 20.77 36.95 41.70
N GLY A 158 21.75 36.11 42.04
CA GLY A 158 22.68 36.35 43.13
C GLY A 158 23.75 37.37 42.76
N GLY A 159 23.84 38.47 43.51
CA GLY A 159 24.88 39.49 43.35
C GLY A 159 26.22 39.05 43.92
N GLY A 160 27.22 38.87 43.05
CA GLY A 160 28.56 38.46 43.47
C GLY A 160 28.68 36.97 43.78
N THR A 161 29.82 36.56 44.33
CA THR A 161 30.21 35.14 44.41
C THR A 161 29.43 34.30 45.41
N MET A 162 28.83 34.88 46.45
CA MET A 162 28.29 34.14 47.61
C MET A 162 26.77 34.26 47.82
N MET A 163 26.02 34.92 46.93
CA MET A 163 24.57 35.12 47.10
C MET A 163 23.76 34.12 46.29
N SER A 164 22.74 33.50 46.92
CA SER A 164 21.82 32.57 46.26
C SER A 164 20.85 33.28 45.31
N GLY A 165 20.45 32.58 44.26
CA GLY A 165 19.39 33.00 43.34
C GLY A 165 18.03 32.68 43.91
N ALA A 166 17.03 33.46 43.54
CA ALA A 166 15.66 33.26 43.98
C ALA A 166 14.83 32.43 42.98
N ASN A 167 13.77 31.80 43.45
CA ASN A 167 12.90 31.00 42.59
C ASN A 167 12.09 31.87 41.61
N GLY A 168 11.79 31.32 40.44
CA GLY A 168 10.77 31.88 39.56
C GLY A 168 9.35 31.67 40.10
N GLY A 169 8.43 32.55 39.73
CA GLY A 169 7.01 32.45 40.09
C GLY A 169 6.26 31.44 39.23
N ASP A 170 5.10 30.99 39.69
CA ASP A 170 4.22 30.10 38.91
C ASP A 170 3.41 30.91 37.88
N GLY A 171 3.16 30.33 36.70
CA GLY A 171 2.32 30.92 35.66
C GLY A 171 1.14 30.00 35.29
N ASN A 172 -0.09 30.48 35.43
CA ASN A 172 -1.29 29.70 35.11
C ASN A 172 -2.16 30.40 34.06
N GLY A 173 -2.59 29.70 33.00
CA GLY A 173 -3.56 30.26 32.05
C GLY A 173 -4.89 30.55 32.75
N ILE A 174 -5.53 29.50 33.26
CA ILE A 174 -6.68 29.57 34.16
C ILE A 174 -6.35 28.86 35.46
N ARG A 175 -6.60 29.49 36.60
CA ARG A 175 -6.55 28.88 37.94
C ARG A 175 -7.93 28.93 38.58
N ALA A 176 -8.38 27.85 39.20
CA ALA A 176 -9.59 27.84 40.02
C ALA A 176 -9.36 27.14 41.36
N ALA A 177 -9.84 27.77 42.43
CA ALA A 177 -9.89 27.24 43.80
C ALA A 177 -11.31 27.44 44.37
N ASN A 178 -11.81 26.46 45.14
CA ASN A 178 -13.08 26.53 45.90
C ASN A 178 -14.30 27.05 45.10
N GLY A 179 -14.36 26.78 43.79
CA GLY A 179 -15.38 27.33 42.91
C GLY A 179 -15.68 26.42 41.72
N THR A 180 -16.79 26.71 41.04
CA THR A 180 -17.29 25.91 39.92
C THR A 180 -17.22 26.69 38.61
N ILE A 181 -16.63 26.09 37.58
CA ILE A 181 -16.81 26.47 36.18
C ILE A 181 -17.82 25.49 35.59
N GLY A 182 -18.91 25.99 35.00
CA GLY A 182 -19.85 25.17 34.24
C GLY A 182 -19.17 24.60 33.00
N ASN A 183 -19.11 25.38 31.92
CA ASN A 183 -18.44 24.97 30.70
C ASN A 183 -17.18 25.82 30.43
N LEU A 184 -16.09 25.18 30.02
CA LEU A 184 -14.92 25.81 29.45
C LEU A 184 -14.74 25.32 28.01
N THR A 185 -14.96 26.21 27.05
CA THR A 185 -14.77 25.93 25.61
C THR A 185 -13.52 26.65 25.14
N ASN A 186 -12.52 25.91 24.66
CA ASN A 186 -11.29 26.46 24.13
C ASN A 186 -11.10 26.06 22.66
N SER A 187 -11.21 27.04 21.76
CA SER A 187 -10.83 26.87 20.34
C SER A 187 -9.56 27.62 19.96
N SER A 188 -8.85 28.20 20.94
CA SER A 188 -7.58 28.90 20.75
C SER A 188 -6.56 28.50 21.83
N THR A 189 -5.72 29.41 22.32
CA THR A 189 -4.64 29.10 23.26
C THR A 189 -5.02 29.41 24.71
N ILE A 190 -4.86 28.45 25.62
CA ILE A 190 -4.75 28.66 27.06
C ILE A 190 -3.36 28.20 27.49
N ALA A 191 -2.55 29.09 28.08
CA ALA A 191 -1.15 28.77 28.41
C ALA A 191 -0.68 29.28 29.77
N GLY A 192 0.03 28.43 30.51
CA GLY A 192 0.77 28.82 31.72
C GLY A 192 2.27 28.59 31.55
N SER A 193 3.08 29.60 31.85
CA SER A 193 4.54 29.55 31.75
C SER A 193 5.17 29.91 33.09
N GLY A 194 5.89 28.98 33.71
CA GLY A 194 6.64 29.26 34.92
C GLY A 194 7.83 30.21 34.67
N GLY A 195 8.11 31.07 35.64
CA GLY A 195 9.28 31.95 35.60
C GLY A 195 10.58 31.18 35.78
N ASN A 196 11.67 31.64 35.17
CA ASN A 196 12.98 31.00 35.34
C ASN A 196 13.55 31.29 36.73
N GLY A 197 14.31 30.35 37.28
CA GLY A 197 15.08 30.55 38.51
C GLY A 197 16.26 31.50 38.30
N GLY A 198 16.61 32.27 39.34
CA GLY A 198 17.73 33.21 39.31
C GLY A 198 19.10 32.51 39.29
N SER A 199 19.99 32.93 38.39
CA SER A 199 21.37 32.42 38.29
C SER A 199 22.34 33.08 39.27
N THR A 200 23.47 32.41 39.52
CA THR A 200 24.51 32.78 40.50
C THR A 200 25.90 32.35 40.02
N VAL A 201 26.96 32.59 40.82
CA VAL A 201 28.34 32.16 40.51
C VAL A 201 28.78 30.95 41.34
N MET A 202 28.85 31.05 42.68
CA MET A 202 29.28 29.95 43.58
C MET A 202 28.30 29.66 44.74
N ALA A 203 27.03 30.05 44.60
CA ALA A 203 25.98 29.86 45.59
C ALA A 203 24.72 29.26 44.93
N GLY A 204 23.79 28.72 45.72
CA GLY A 204 22.64 27.95 45.19
C GLY A 204 21.82 28.75 44.17
N PRO A 205 21.61 28.25 42.94
CA PRO A 205 20.74 28.89 41.97
C PRO A 205 19.26 28.68 42.33
N GLY A 206 18.41 29.58 41.85
CA GLY A 206 16.96 29.49 42.04
C GLY A 206 16.33 28.35 41.23
N SER A 207 15.24 27.80 41.76
CA SER A 207 14.41 26.83 41.04
C SER A 207 13.47 27.52 40.04
N GLY A 208 13.13 26.83 38.96
CA GLY A 208 12.10 27.29 38.01
C GLY A 208 10.70 27.17 38.60
N GLY A 209 9.84 28.16 38.34
CA GLY A 209 8.42 28.12 38.71
C GLY A 209 7.63 27.16 37.81
N ASN A 210 6.43 26.76 38.24
CA ASN A 210 5.59 25.83 37.49
C ASN A 210 4.72 26.57 36.46
N GLY A 211 4.45 25.92 35.33
CA GLY A 211 3.53 26.43 34.30
C GLY A 211 2.33 25.51 34.14
N SER A 212 1.11 26.02 34.32
CA SER A 212 -0.12 25.23 34.10
C SER A 212 -1.06 25.88 33.10
N GLY A 213 -1.49 25.18 32.05
CA GLY A 213 -2.53 25.70 31.15
C GLY A 213 -3.83 25.96 31.92
N ILE A 214 -4.35 24.91 32.57
CA ILE A 214 -5.46 24.99 33.53
C ILE A 214 -4.99 24.38 34.86
N TYR A 215 -5.27 25.04 35.98
CA TYR A 215 -5.00 24.52 37.33
C TYR A 215 -6.25 24.58 38.22
N LEU A 216 -6.83 23.41 38.51
CA LEU A 216 -7.92 23.23 39.46
C LEU A 216 -7.36 22.73 40.80
N THR A 217 -7.73 23.38 41.89
CA THR A 217 -7.28 23.00 43.24
C THR A 217 -8.36 23.27 44.30
N SER A 218 -8.14 22.85 45.54
CA SER A 218 -9.01 23.13 46.69
C SER A 218 -10.49 22.90 46.38
N SER A 219 -10.85 21.67 46.02
CA SER A 219 -12.21 21.24 45.65
C SER A 219 -12.89 22.05 44.53
N ALA A 220 -12.13 22.74 43.67
CA ALA A 220 -12.68 23.38 42.48
C ALA A 220 -13.26 22.35 41.49
N THR A 221 -14.38 22.70 40.87
CA THR A 221 -15.08 21.85 39.90
C THR A 221 -15.07 22.51 38.52
N LEU A 222 -14.76 21.73 37.48
CA LEU A 222 -14.99 22.08 36.08
C LEU A 222 -15.94 21.03 35.49
N THR A 223 -17.17 21.40 35.16
CA THR A 223 -18.17 20.42 34.73
C THR A 223 -17.86 19.92 33.32
N THR A 224 -17.67 20.81 32.35
CA THR A 224 -17.37 20.45 30.97
C THR A 224 -16.15 21.19 30.46
N LEU A 225 -15.18 20.48 29.88
CA LEU A 225 -14.07 21.06 29.12
C LEU A 225 -14.10 20.53 27.68
N ALA A 226 -14.36 21.43 26.73
CA ALA A 226 -14.26 21.16 25.30
C ALA A 226 -13.03 21.88 24.72
N ASN A 227 -11.99 21.14 24.33
CA ASN A 227 -10.77 21.69 23.75
C ASN A 227 -10.62 21.29 22.28
N THR A 228 -10.78 22.25 21.37
CA THR A 228 -10.40 22.13 19.96
C THR A 228 -9.11 22.92 19.64
N GLY A 229 -8.69 23.80 20.56
CA GLY A 229 -7.46 24.61 20.48
C GLY A 229 -6.27 23.96 21.19
N THR A 230 -5.40 24.80 21.79
CA THR A 230 -4.23 24.37 22.55
C THR A 230 -4.35 24.76 24.03
N ILE A 231 -4.14 23.79 24.92
CA ILE A 231 -3.92 24.01 26.37
C ILE A 231 -2.49 23.59 26.68
N SER A 232 -1.66 24.49 27.22
CA SER A 232 -0.22 24.23 27.41
C SER A 232 0.31 24.72 28.76
N GLY A 233 1.14 23.90 29.41
CA GLY A 233 1.92 24.28 30.58
C GLY A 233 3.42 24.13 30.34
N ILE A 234 4.19 25.19 30.53
CA ILE A 234 5.65 25.19 30.35
C ILE A 234 6.32 25.52 31.68
N GLY A 235 7.10 24.60 32.22
CA GLY A 235 7.90 24.85 33.43
C GLY A 235 9.03 25.84 33.18
N GLY A 236 9.31 26.70 34.15
CA GLY A 236 10.45 27.62 34.09
C GLY A 236 11.78 26.87 34.19
N ASN A 237 12.82 27.38 33.54
CA ASN A 237 14.16 26.78 33.62
C ASN A 237 14.77 26.98 35.02
N SER A 238 15.70 26.10 35.41
CA SER A 238 16.52 26.35 36.61
C SER A 238 17.47 27.51 36.36
N GLY A 239 17.85 28.22 37.43
CA GLY A 239 19.03 29.08 37.41
C GLY A 239 20.31 28.27 37.18
N SER A 240 21.35 28.94 36.70
CA SER A 240 22.69 28.37 36.50
C SER A 240 23.63 28.74 37.65
N ALA A 241 24.48 27.78 38.07
CA ALA A 241 25.61 27.99 38.98
C ALA A 241 26.68 26.91 38.74
N ALA A 242 27.95 27.20 39.02
CA ALA A 242 29.02 26.24 38.86
C ALA A 242 29.00 25.19 39.98
N GLY A 243 28.88 23.90 39.64
CA GLY A 243 28.99 22.79 40.59
C GLY A 243 27.82 22.61 41.56
N MET A 244 26.70 23.35 41.39
CA MET A 244 25.56 23.31 42.31
C MET A 244 24.27 22.84 41.64
N SER A 245 23.37 22.28 42.46
CA SER A 245 22.10 21.68 42.04
C SER A 245 20.94 22.67 42.14
N ALA A 246 20.10 22.72 41.10
CA ALA A 246 18.74 23.28 41.17
C ALA A 246 17.75 22.43 40.38
N SER A 247 16.46 22.68 40.62
CA SER A 247 15.37 22.00 39.93
C SER A 247 14.66 22.97 39.00
N ALA A 248 14.39 22.54 37.77
CA ALA A 248 13.53 23.28 36.85
C ALA A 248 12.05 22.96 37.12
N GLY A 249 11.16 23.88 36.75
CA GLY A 249 9.75 23.82 37.10
C GLY A 249 8.96 22.76 36.31
N THR A 250 7.82 22.34 36.85
CA THR A 250 6.91 21.41 36.16
C THR A 250 6.04 22.16 35.16
N GLY A 251 5.90 21.62 33.95
CA GLY A 251 4.94 22.09 32.95
C GLY A 251 3.76 21.14 32.82
N THR A 252 2.53 21.61 33.05
CA THR A 252 1.32 20.79 33.03
C THR A 252 0.23 21.38 32.14
N GLY A 253 -0.31 20.64 31.17
CA GLY A 253 -1.44 21.12 30.37
C GLY A 253 -2.68 21.39 31.24
N ILE A 254 -3.17 20.35 31.92
CA ILE A 254 -4.26 20.45 32.91
C ILE A 254 -3.81 19.81 34.23
N SER A 255 -3.85 20.57 35.32
CA SER A 255 -3.49 20.14 36.67
C SER A 255 -4.72 20.11 37.57
N LEU A 256 -4.97 18.97 38.24
CA LEU A 256 -5.98 18.80 39.28
C LEU A 256 -5.30 18.38 40.58
N THR A 257 -5.57 19.10 41.67
CA THR A 257 -5.09 18.74 43.01
C THR A 257 -6.16 18.94 44.09
N SER A 258 -5.96 18.30 45.26
CA SER A 258 -6.65 18.68 46.50
C SER A 258 -8.18 18.68 46.40
N GLY A 259 -8.76 17.56 45.96
CA GLY A 259 -10.21 17.37 45.82
C GLY A 259 -10.85 17.96 44.56
N ALA A 260 -10.05 18.51 43.64
CA ALA A 260 -10.56 19.07 42.39
C ALA A 260 -11.29 18.01 41.53
N THR A 261 -12.32 18.45 40.80
CA THR A 261 -13.15 17.58 39.94
C THR A 261 -13.23 18.14 38.52
N LEU A 262 -13.04 17.28 37.52
CA LEU A 262 -13.31 17.56 36.11
C LEU A 262 -14.30 16.51 35.56
N THR A 263 -15.58 16.87 35.40
CA THR A 263 -16.63 15.87 35.14
C THR A 263 -16.59 15.34 33.71
N THR A 264 -16.41 16.18 32.70
CA THR A 264 -16.28 15.76 31.30
C THR A 264 -15.17 16.53 30.61
N LEU A 265 -14.27 15.82 29.93
CA LEU A 265 -13.23 16.38 29.07
C LEU A 265 -13.35 15.79 27.66
N THR A 266 -13.53 16.65 26.65
CA THR A 266 -13.41 16.28 25.24
C THR A 266 -12.28 17.10 24.61
N ASN A 267 -11.22 16.42 24.16
CA ASN A 267 -10.07 17.01 23.50
C ASN A 267 -9.96 16.55 22.06
N SER A 268 -10.26 17.42 21.09
CA SER A 268 -9.90 17.25 19.67
C SER A 268 -8.71 18.11 19.26
N GLY A 269 -8.29 19.05 20.11
CA GLY A 269 -7.10 19.88 19.96
C GLY A 269 -5.84 19.28 20.59
N THR A 270 -4.99 20.14 21.16
CA THR A 270 -3.75 19.75 21.86
C THR A 270 -3.81 20.12 23.33
N ILE A 271 -3.43 19.18 24.20
CA ILE A 271 -3.11 19.42 25.62
C ILE A 271 -1.66 18.99 25.84
N SER A 272 -0.79 19.89 26.31
CA SER A 272 0.63 19.58 26.46
C SER A 272 1.26 20.12 27.74
N GLY A 273 2.19 19.37 28.31
CA GLY A 273 3.06 19.83 29.40
C GLY A 273 4.53 19.65 29.05
N ILE A 274 5.30 20.73 29.14
CA ILE A 274 6.73 20.76 28.83
C ILE A 274 7.49 21.16 30.10
N GLY A 275 8.29 20.25 30.65
CA GLY A 275 9.12 20.55 31.81
C GLY A 275 10.22 21.57 31.49
N GLY A 276 10.55 22.43 32.44
CA GLY A 276 11.64 23.40 32.27
C GLY A 276 13.00 22.73 32.12
N SER A 277 13.91 23.32 31.34
CA SER A 277 15.28 22.82 31.19
C SER A 277 16.13 23.10 32.42
N ASN A 278 16.96 22.14 32.82
CA ASN A 278 18.02 22.36 33.80
C ASN A 278 19.26 22.93 33.10
N THR A 279 19.76 24.05 33.60
CA THR A 279 20.92 24.76 33.05
C THR A 279 22.24 24.47 33.79
N GLY A 280 22.21 23.71 34.89
CA GLY A 280 23.37 23.36 35.71
C GLY A 280 23.45 21.87 36.05
N ILE A 281 23.92 21.55 37.25
CA ILE A 281 23.73 20.22 37.85
C ILE A 281 22.30 20.17 38.43
N GLY A 282 21.66 19.01 38.48
CA GLY A 282 20.31 18.86 39.07
C GLY A 282 19.29 18.19 38.15
N THR A 283 18.00 18.38 38.43
CA THR A 283 16.89 17.70 37.74
C THR A 283 16.11 18.68 36.85
N SER A 284 15.95 18.33 35.58
CA SER A 284 15.05 19.06 34.69
C SER A 284 13.59 18.82 35.06
N GLY A 285 12.72 19.75 34.67
CA GLY A 285 11.31 19.76 35.02
C GLY A 285 10.55 18.58 34.45
N THR A 286 9.49 18.16 35.12
CA THR A 286 8.56 17.16 34.58
C THR A 286 7.57 17.82 33.63
N GLY A 287 7.31 17.20 32.48
CA GLY A 287 6.24 17.59 31.56
C GLY A 287 5.04 16.66 31.69
N LYS A 288 3.83 17.20 31.85
CA LYS A 288 2.59 16.42 32.01
C LYS A 288 1.47 16.95 31.11
N GLY A 289 0.92 16.14 30.22
CA GLY A 289 -0.27 16.55 29.46
C GLY A 289 -1.43 16.85 30.43
N ILE A 290 -1.80 15.84 31.23
CA ILE A 290 -2.76 15.99 32.33
C ILE A 290 -2.16 15.38 33.60
N SER A 291 -2.27 16.09 34.72
CA SER A 291 -1.91 15.64 36.05
C SER A 291 -3.13 15.67 36.96
N ALA A 292 -3.43 14.59 37.66
CA ALA A 292 -4.46 14.54 38.70
C ALA A 292 -3.91 13.88 39.97
N VAL A 293 -4.06 14.54 41.11
CA VAL A 293 -3.55 14.06 42.41
C VAL A 293 -4.60 14.28 43.48
N ASN A 294 -5.04 13.22 44.18
CA ASN A 294 -6.13 13.28 45.16
C ASN A 294 -7.37 14.02 44.60
N SER A 295 -7.80 13.64 43.38
CA SER A 295 -8.78 14.36 42.57
C SER A 295 -9.73 13.40 41.82
N THR A 296 -10.71 13.96 41.12
CA THR A 296 -11.70 13.22 40.34
C THR A 296 -11.72 13.68 38.88
N ILE A 297 -11.69 12.74 37.95
CA ILE A 297 -12.03 12.97 36.54
C ILE A 297 -13.24 12.09 36.22
N GLY A 298 -14.24 12.59 35.53
CA GLY A 298 -15.28 11.75 34.95
C GLY A 298 -14.79 11.16 33.63
N THR A 299 -15.53 11.40 32.55
CA THR A 299 -15.18 10.85 31.23
C THR A 299 -14.14 11.75 30.54
N LEU A 300 -13.00 11.18 30.17
CA LEU A 300 -11.98 11.81 29.33
C LEU A 300 -12.04 11.19 27.93
N THR A 301 -12.38 11.99 26.92
CA THR A 301 -12.31 11.63 25.49
C THR A 301 -11.21 12.44 24.81
N ASN A 302 -10.27 11.74 24.17
CA ASN A 302 -9.18 12.31 23.41
C ASN A 302 -9.24 11.86 21.95
N ASP A 303 -9.70 12.75 21.07
CA ASP A 303 -9.60 12.63 19.61
C ASP A 303 -8.38 13.37 19.04
N GLY A 304 -7.81 14.28 19.84
CA GLY A 304 -6.64 15.10 19.50
C GLY A 304 -5.34 14.55 20.10
N THR A 305 -4.49 15.44 20.61
CA THR A 305 -3.20 15.07 21.24
C THR A 305 -3.16 15.46 22.72
N ILE A 306 -2.72 14.52 23.57
CA ILE A 306 -2.29 14.77 24.96
C ILE A 306 -0.82 14.36 25.09
N SER A 307 0.08 15.27 25.46
CA SER A 307 1.52 15.00 25.51
C SER A 307 2.24 15.55 26.74
N GLY A 308 3.19 14.78 27.26
CA GLY A 308 4.13 15.23 28.30
C GLY A 308 5.58 15.07 27.88
N THR A 309 6.32 16.17 27.83
CA THR A 309 7.74 16.21 27.44
C THR A 309 8.57 16.71 28.61
N GLY A 310 9.44 15.85 29.14
CA GLY A 310 10.39 16.25 30.17
C GLY A 310 11.39 17.31 29.70
N GLY A 311 11.82 18.17 30.61
CA GLY A 311 12.80 19.21 30.32
C GLY A 311 14.18 18.65 29.95
N THR A 312 14.90 19.36 29.10
CA THR A 312 16.24 18.97 28.65
C THR A 312 17.32 19.27 29.70
N VAL A 313 18.49 18.64 29.58
CA VAL A 313 19.66 18.86 30.44
C VAL A 313 20.69 19.69 29.69
N GLY A 314 21.26 20.70 30.36
CA GLY A 314 22.44 21.43 29.87
C GLY A 314 23.76 20.65 30.00
N ILE A 315 24.87 21.33 29.72
CA ILE A 315 26.23 20.78 29.69
C ILE A 315 26.81 20.32 31.06
N GLY A 316 26.00 20.33 32.14
CA GLY A 316 26.44 20.09 33.52
C GLY A 316 26.24 18.67 34.08
N GLY A 317 25.72 17.71 33.30
CA GLY A 317 25.53 16.32 33.78
C GLY A 317 24.34 16.11 34.72
N GLY A 318 23.28 16.90 34.57
CA GLY A 318 22.00 16.69 35.27
C GLY A 318 21.16 15.53 34.72
N VAL A 319 19.98 15.32 35.33
CA VAL A 319 19.01 14.28 34.93
C VAL A 319 17.89 14.89 34.11
N ALA A 320 17.57 14.27 32.97
CA ALA A 320 16.49 14.71 32.09
C ALA A 320 15.12 14.57 32.78
N GLY A 321 14.20 15.46 32.40
CA GLY A 321 12.87 15.49 33.00
C GLY A 321 12.05 14.26 32.62
N ALA A 322 11.12 13.88 33.49
CA ALA A 322 10.13 12.87 33.15
C ALA A 322 9.02 13.47 32.26
N GLY A 323 8.45 12.67 31.36
CA GLY A 323 7.38 13.07 30.45
C GLY A 323 6.18 12.14 30.54
N TYR A 324 5.01 12.69 30.89
CA TYR A 324 3.78 11.93 31.09
C TYR A 324 2.62 12.46 30.24
N GLY A 325 1.99 11.63 29.42
CA GLY A 325 0.74 12.02 28.76
C GLY A 325 -0.36 12.26 29.80
N LEU A 326 -0.68 11.20 30.56
CA LEU A 326 -1.54 11.24 31.74
C LEU A 326 -0.74 10.78 32.98
N ALA A 327 -0.75 11.56 34.05
CA ALA A 327 -0.19 11.19 35.36
C ALA A 327 -1.26 11.34 36.45
N ILE A 328 -1.81 10.21 36.90
CA ILE A 328 -3.00 10.15 37.76
C ILE A 328 -2.67 9.35 39.02
N ASP A 329 -2.64 10.04 40.15
CA ASP A 329 -2.23 9.50 41.45
C ASP A 329 -3.32 9.67 42.50
N ASN A 330 -3.60 8.59 43.25
CA ASN A 330 -4.62 8.55 44.32
C ASN A 330 -5.96 9.22 43.93
N SER A 331 -6.39 9.00 42.68
CA SER A 331 -7.52 9.74 42.06
C SER A 331 -8.53 8.78 41.43
N THR A 332 -9.77 9.22 41.29
CA THR A 332 -10.80 8.43 40.58
C THR A 332 -10.97 8.94 39.16
N VAL A 333 -11.11 8.01 38.21
CA VAL A 333 -11.46 8.30 36.82
C VAL A 333 -12.68 7.45 36.46
N ASP A 334 -13.67 8.02 35.77
CA ASP A 334 -14.76 7.23 35.22
C ASP A 334 -14.27 6.42 34.00
N ALA A 335 -13.89 7.09 32.91
CA ALA A 335 -13.43 6.45 31.68
C ALA A 335 -12.34 7.26 30.97
N ILE A 336 -11.42 6.57 30.30
CA ILE A 336 -10.43 7.18 29.39
C ILE A 336 -10.67 6.59 28.00
N ILE A 337 -11.03 7.44 27.03
CA ILE A 337 -11.30 7.06 25.64
C ILE A 337 -10.26 7.76 24.77
N ASN A 338 -9.37 7.00 24.14
CA ASN A 338 -8.33 7.51 23.25
C ASN A 338 -8.57 7.07 21.80
N ASN A 339 -8.95 8.03 20.96
CA ASN A 339 -9.06 7.89 19.51
C ASN A 339 -7.92 8.63 18.79
N GLY A 340 -7.33 9.64 19.44
CA GLY A 340 -6.17 10.41 18.98
C GLY A 340 -4.85 9.86 19.50
N VAL A 341 -3.99 10.75 20.01
CA VAL A 341 -2.65 10.42 20.51
C VAL A 341 -2.51 10.78 22.00
N ILE A 342 -2.05 9.84 22.82
CA ILE A 342 -1.51 10.11 24.16
C ILE A 342 -0.01 9.75 24.14
N SER A 343 0.87 10.66 24.56
CA SER A 343 2.32 10.44 24.51
C SER A 343 3.07 10.96 25.73
N GLY A 344 4.17 10.29 26.08
CA GLY A 344 5.08 10.77 27.13
C GLY A 344 6.42 10.03 27.11
N SER A 345 7.51 10.78 27.30
CA SER A 345 8.88 10.24 27.25
C SER A 345 9.22 9.24 28.37
N THR A 346 8.43 9.22 29.45
CA THR A 346 8.53 8.26 30.55
C THR A 346 7.35 7.28 30.53
N ALA A 347 6.13 7.79 30.42
CA ALA A 347 4.93 7.00 30.20
C ALA A 347 3.86 7.81 29.45
N ALA A 348 3.12 7.18 28.55
CA ALA A 348 1.94 7.79 27.97
C ALA A 348 0.82 7.86 29.01
N ILE A 349 0.64 6.81 29.81
CA ILE A 349 -0.36 6.75 30.88
C ILE A 349 0.30 6.19 32.15
N SER A 350 0.18 6.91 33.27
CA SER A 350 0.70 6.48 34.57
C SER A 350 -0.39 6.59 35.62
N LEU A 351 -0.93 5.44 36.06
CA LEU A 351 -1.89 5.32 37.15
C LEU A 351 -1.17 4.78 38.40
N THR A 352 -1.18 5.52 39.50
CA THR A 352 -0.42 5.19 40.72
C THR A 352 -1.24 5.32 42.02
N GLY A 353 -0.72 4.75 43.11
CA GLY A 353 -1.38 4.78 44.41
C GLY A 353 -2.72 4.04 44.39
N THR A 354 -3.76 4.65 44.96
CA THR A 354 -5.13 4.11 44.98
C THR A 354 -5.94 4.41 43.71
N THR A 355 -5.32 4.87 42.62
CA THR A 355 -6.04 5.30 41.41
C THR A 355 -6.88 4.18 40.78
N THR A 356 -8.13 4.50 40.44
CA THR A 356 -9.10 3.62 39.77
C THR A 356 -9.61 4.23 38.47
N VAL A 357 -9.91 3.40 37.47
CA VAL A 357 -10.62 3.78 36.23
C VAL A 357 -11.83 2.87 36.06
N THR A 358 -13.01 3.35 36.43
CA THR A 358 -14.22 2.52 36.65
C THR A 358 -14.66 1.78 35.39
N ASN A 359 -14.77 2.49 34.27
CA ASN A 359 -15.16 1.99 32.96
C ASN A 359 -13.95 1.74 32.04
N GLY A 360 -12.74 1.71 32.62
CA GLY A 360 -11.49 1.37 31.94
C GLY A 360 -10.96 2.39 30.95
N ILE A 361 -9.91 1.97 30.25
CA ILE A 361 -9.23 2.72 29.20
C ILE A 361 -9.58 2.07 27.86
N THR A 362 -10.29 2.77 26.98
CA THR A 362 -10.58 2.31 25.62
C THR A 362 -9.65 3.00 24.63
N ASN A 363 -8.89 2.22 23.87
CA ASN A 363 -7.94 2.72 22.89
C ASN A 363 -8.27 2.26 21.47
N THR A 364 -8.54 3.22 20.58
CA THR A 364 -8.57 3.05 19.12
C THR A 364 -7.47 3.85 18.41
N GLY A 365 -6.86 4.81 19.12
CA GLY A 365 -5.74 5.63 18.65
C GLY A 365 -4.36 5.15 19.14
N GLN A 366 -3.42 6.08 19.27
CA GLN A 366 -2.03 5.80 19.62
C GLN A 366 -1.72 6.10 21.09
N ILE A 367 -1.05 5.16 21.75
CA ILE A 367 -0.46 5.34 23.09
C ILE A 367 1.07 5.21 22.95
N ASN A 368 1.73 6.37 22.85
CA ASN A 368 3.14 6.50 22.52
C ASN A 368 3.99 6.69 23.78
N GLY A 369 4.28 5.58 24.47
CA GLY A 369 5.02 5.52 25.73
C GLY A 369 4.59 4.34 26.60
N ASN A 370 5.21 4.16 27.77
CA ASN A 370 4.80 3.12 28.74
C ASN A 370 3.38 3.36 29.28
N VAL A 371 2.75 2.30 29.75
CA VAL A 371 1.42 2.31 30.37
C VAL A 371 1.49 1.62 31.72
N PHE A 372 1.25 2.35 32.80
CA PHE A 372 1.04 1.80 34.14
C PHE A 372 -0.45 1.81 34.47
N LEU A 373 -1.08 0.64 34.52
CA LEU A 373 -2.53 0.47 34.67
C LEU A 373 -3.02 0.53 36.11
N ASN A 374 -2.14 0.40 37.11
CA ASN A 374 -2.53 -0.02 38.46
C ASN A 374 -3.43 -1.29 38.36
N GLY A 375 -4.68 -1.24 38.84
CA GLY A 375 -5.70 -2.29 38.65
C GLY A 375 -6.72 -2.03 37.52
N ALA A 376 -6.48 -1.06 36.63
CA ALA A 376 -7.42 -0.71 35.56
C ALA A 376 -7.49 -1.75 34.44
N THR A 377 -8.58 -1.68 33.65
CA THR A 377 -8.75 -2.44 32.40
C THR A 377 -8.34 -1.60 31.19
N LEU A 378 -7.59 -2.17 30.26
CA LEU A 378 -7.24 -1.60 28.96
C LEU A 378 -7.90 -2.39 27.82
N ASN A 379 -8.82 -1.75 27.09
CA ASN A 379 -9.52 -2.30 25.94
C ASN A 379 -8.86 -1.80 24.65
N LEU A 380 -8.27 -2.72 23.89
CA LEU A 380 -7.62 -2.48 22.59
C LEU A 380 -8.63 -2.79 21.48
N ASN A 381 -9.20 -1.73 20.91
CA ASN A 381 -10.36 -1.78 20.00
C ASN A 381 -9.99 -1.33 18.58
N GLY A 382 -10.73 -1.82 17.59
CA GLY A 382 -10.53 -1.44 16.17
C GLY A 382 -9.27 -2.04 15.54
N THR A 383 -8.77 -1.42 14.48
CA THR A 383 -7.60 -1.90 13.70
C THR A 383 -6.42 -0.94 13.72
N THR A 384 -6.61 0.26 14.28
CA THR A 384 -5.63 1.36 14.32
C THR A 384 -4.97 1.55 15.69
N GLY A 385 -5.53 0.91 16.73
CA GLY A 385 -5.07 1.07 18.11
C GLY A 385 -3.65 0.56 18.29
N SER A 386 -2.75 1.38 18.84
CA SER A 386 -1.35 1.00 19.09
C SER A 386 -0.88 1.37 20.49
N VAL A 387 0.04 0.57 21.04
CA VAL A 387 0.80 0.87 22.27
C VAL A 387 2.27 0.54 22.01
N SER A 388 3.17 1.51 22.15
CA SER A 388 4.59 1.35 21.81
C SER A 388 5.51 1.08 23.00
N GLY A 389 5.12 1.47 24.21
CA GLY A 389 5.86 1.16 25.44
C GLY A 389 5.36 -0.11 26.13
N THR A 390 6.02 -0.47 27.23
CA THR A 390 5.59 -1.59 28.09
C THR A 390 4.24 -1.32 28.72
N VAL A 391 3.42 -2.36 28.88
CA VAL A 391 2.14 -2.28 29.62
C VAL A 391 2.28 -3.06 30.92
N GLN A 392 2.12 -2.39 32.05
CA GLN A 392 2.35 -2.94 33.37
C GLN A 392 1.15 -2.67 34.29
N GLY A 393 0.74 -3.65 35.09
CA GLY A 393 -0.35 -3.52 36.07
C GLY A 393 -0.22 -4.53 37.21
N ILE A 394 -1.04 -4.36 38.24
CA ILE A 394 -1.11 -5.29 39.39
C ILE A 394 -2.01 -6.49 39.04
N ALA A 395 -2.12 -7.47 39.94
CA ALA A 395 -2.93 -8.69 39.72
C ALA A 395 -4.42 -8.46 39.36
N GLY A 396 -4.99 -7.30 39.72
CA GLY A 396 -6.35 -6.90 39.32
C GLY A 396 -6.47 -6.25 37.93
N SER A 397 -5.35 -5.93 37.27
CA SER A 397 -5.37 -5.32 35.93
C SER A 397 -5.78 -6.30 34.84
N THR A 398 -6.43 -5.79 33.80
CA THR A 398 -6.89 -6.60 32.66
C THR A 398 -6.54 -5.91 31.34
N VAL A 399 -6.12 -6.67 30.34
CA VAL A 399 -6.02 -6.22 28.95
C VAL A 399 -6.99 -7.04 28.10
N ASN A 400 -7.81 -6.37 27.28
CA ASN A 400 -8.75 -7.00 26.37
C ASN A 400 -8.41 -6.61 24.92
N VAL A 401 -8.04 -7.58 24.08
CA VAL A 401 -7.87 -7.39 22.63
C VAL A 401 -9.21 -7.71 21.95
N ASN A 402 -9.97 -6.66 21.63
CA ASN A 402 -11.29 -6.76 21.00
C ASN A 402 -11.23 -6.55 19.47
N GLY A 403 -10.18 -5.89 18.99
CA GLY A 403 -9.93 -5.68 17.56
C GLY A 403 -8.70 -6.44 17.06
N THR A 404 -7.99 -5.88 16.08
CA THR A 404 -6.71 -6.40 15.59
C THR A 404 -5.57 -5.58 16.15
N PHE A 405 -4.67 -6.21 16.90
CA PHE A 405 -3.56 -5.54 17.58
C PHE A 405 -2.25 -6.33 17.42
N THR A 406 -1.14 -5.61 17.25
CA THR A 406 0.22 -6.19 17.26
C THR A 406 1.00 -5.59 18.42
N SER A 407 1.62 -6.44 19.25
CA SER A 407 2.35 -5.98 20.43
C SER A 407 3.58 -5.13 20.06
N GLY A 408 3.54 -3.82 20.34
CA GLY A 408 4.70 -2.94 20.22
C GLY A 408 5.76 -3.15 21.30
N ASN A 409 5.39 -3.74 22.44
CA ASN A 409 6.27 -4.07 23.55
C ASN A 409 5.67 -5.19 24.44
N THR A 410 6.32 -5.50 25.56
CA THR A 410 5.87 -6.51 26.52
C THR A 410 4.67 -6.08 27.37
N PHE A 411 3.91 -7.07 27.84
CA PHE A 411 2.81 -6.91 28.79
C PHE A 411 3.14 -7.64 30.11
N ASN A 412 2.79 -7.04 31.24
CA ASN A 412 2.85 -7.65 32.57
C ASN A 412 1.62 -7.21 33.38
N VAL A 413 0.60 -8.07 33.45
CA VAL A 413 -0.74 -7.69 33.96
C VAL A 413 -1.37 -8.82 34.79
N GLY A 414 -2.58 -8.58 35.32
CA GLY A 414 -3.39 -9.61 35.96
C GLY A 414 -3.83 -10.65 34.94
N THR A 415 -4.79 -10.25 34.10
CA THR A 415 -5.44 -11.07 33.06
C THR A 415 -5.18 -10.50 31.67
N PHE A 416 -4.96 -11.34 30.67
CA PHE A 416 -4.90 -10.92 29.26
C PHE A 416 -5.91 -11.70 28.43
N ASN A 417 -6.89 -11.01 27.83
CA ASN A 417 -7.97 -11.62 27.06
C ASN A 417 -7.86 -11.25 25.58
N ILE A 418 -8.12 -12.23 24.70
CA ILE A 418 -8.35 -12.01 23.27
C ILE A 418 -9.80 -12.39 23.01
N ALA A 419 -10.64 -11.41 22.67
CA ALA A 419 -12.07 -11.61 22.50
C ALA A 419 -12.39 -12.42 21.22
N ASN A 420 -13.62 -12.95 21.13
CA ASN A 420 -14.10 -13.58 19.90
C ASN A 420 -14.10 -12.57 18.74
N GLY A 421 -13.51 -12.94 17.60
CA GLY A 421 -13.23 -12.05 16.47
C GLY A 421 -12.03 -11.11 16.65
N GLY A 422 -11.46 -11.01 17.84
CA GLY A 422 -10.22 -10.28 18.10
C GLY A 422 -8.99 -11.04 17.62
N ARG A 423 -7.94 -10.30 17.21
CA ARG A 423 -6.64 -10.85 16.80
C ARG A 423 -5.51 -10.15 17.56
N PHE A 424 -4.73 -10.92 18.31
CA PHE A 424 -3.48 -10.46 18.91
C PHE A 424 -2.30 -11.09 18.17
N THR A 425 -1.53 -10.26 17.46
CA THR A 425 -0.26 -10.67 16.85
C THR A 425 0.85 -10.42 17.87
N MET A 426 1.30 -11.50 18.52
CA MET A 426 2.29 -11.49 19.58
C MET A 426 3.71 -11.48 18.97
N GLY A 427 4.38 -10.33 19.09
CA GLY A 427 5.81 -10.16 18.79
C GLY A 427 6.68 -9.98 20.04
N HIS A 428 6.06 -9.79 21.21
CA HIS A 428 6.71 -9.58 22.50
C HIS A 428 6.05 -10.44 23.60
N GLY A 429 6.79 -10.72 24.67
CA GLY A 429 6.31 -11.56 25.78
C GLY A 429 5.14 -10.96 26.56
N VAL A 430 4.30 -11.84 27.11
CA VAL A 430 3.13 -11.51 27.93
C VAL A 430 3.29 -12.23 29.28
N THR A 431 3.32 -11.47 30.37
CA THR A 431 3.34 -11.99 31.74
C THR A 431 1.97 -11.79 32.37
N THR A 432 1.41 -12.83 32.97
CA THR A 432 0.09 -12.81 33.61
C THR A 432 0.12 -13.53 34.95
N SER A 433 -0.72 -13.09 35.89
CA SER A 433 -0.93 -13.76 37.18
C SER A 433 -2.26 -14.51 37.26
N ALA A 434 -3.19 -14.22 36.33
CA ALA A 434 -4.47 -14.92 36.15
C ALA A 434 -4.63 -15.53 34.74
N GLY A 435 -3.53 -15.64 33.99
CA GLY A 435 -3.48 -16.30 32.69
C GLY A 435 -3.88 -15.46 31.48
N VAL A 436 -3.69 -16.06 30.31
CA VAL A 436 -4.08 -15.56 28.99
C VAL A 436 -5.29 -16.34 28.49
N ASN A 437 -6.41 -15.67 28.23
CA ASN A 437 -7.65 -16.30 27.72
C ASN A 437 -7.86 -15.93 26.25
N ASN A 438 -7.76 -16.90 25.36
CA ASN A 438 -7.92 -16.70 23.93
C ASN A 438 -9.25 -17.27 23.42
N ALA A 439 -10.20 -16.38 23.09
CA ALA A 439 -11.44 -16.70 22.38
C ALA A 439 -11.43 -16.25 20.90
N GLY A 440 -10.33 -15.65 20.44
CA GLY A 440 -10.13 -15.18 19.06
C GLY A 440 -8.87 -15.79 18.44
N THR A 441 -8.00 -14.99 17.82
CA THR A 441 -6.74 -15.47 17.24
C THR A 441 -5.53 -14.93 18.02
N LEU A 442 -4.73 -15.83 18.59
CA LEU A 442 -3.37 -15.55 19.05
C LEU A 442 -2.41 -15.93 17.91
N ALA A 443 -1.79 -14.94 17.27
CA ALA A 443 -0.90 -15.16 16.12
C ALA A 443 0.57 -14.88 16.46
N VAL A 444 1.47 -15.74 15.99
CA VAL A 444 2.93 -15.56 16.08
C VAL A 444 3.53 -15.64 14.68
N ALA A 445 4.18 -14.57 14.23
CA ALA A 445 4.76 -14.51 12.89
C ALA A 445 5.95 -15.48 12.71
N ALA A 446 6.23 -15.85 11.46
CA ALA A 446 7.35 -16.73 11.12
C ALA A 446 8.69 -16.18 11.65
N GLY A 447 9.51 -17.05 12.24
CA GLY A 447 10.80 -16.70 12.84
C GLY A 447 10.74 -16.11 14.24
N ASN A 448 9.57 -15.71 14.74
CA ASN A 448 9.42 -15.22 16.10
C ASN A 448 9.24 -16.37 17.10
N THR A 449 9.94 -16.28 18.23
CA THR A 449 9.66 -17.10 19.43
C THR A 449 9.20 -16.16 20.53
N VAL A 450 8.01 -16.40 21.08
CA VAL A 450 7.40 -15.54 22.10
C VAL A 450 6.93 -16.35 23.30
N THR A 451 6.97 -15.73 24.47
CA THR A 451 6.70 -16.40 25.75
C THR A 451 5.49 -15.80 26.46
N ILE A 452 4.55 -16.67 26.85
CA ILE A 452 3.56 -16.41 27.90
C ILE A 452 4.16 -16.89 29.23
N ILE A 453 4.38 -15.96 30.15
CA ILE A 453 4.73 -16.28 31.54
C ILE A 453 3.42 -16.34 32.32
N GLY A 454 3.01 -17.54 32.70
CA GLY A 454 1.67 -17.86 33.23
C GLY A 454 1.00 -18.97 32.42
N ASP A 455 -0.31 -19.13 32.62
CA ASP A 455 -1.16 -20.09 31.91
C ASP A 455 -1.75 -19.50 30.62
N TYR A 456 -2.07 -20.35 29.64
CA TYR A 456 -2.74 -20.01 28.39
C TYR A 456 -3.95 -20.93 28.18
N THR A 457 -5.14 -20.36 28.05
CA THR A 457 -6.39 -21.11 27.79
C THR A 457 -7.00 -20.69 26.46
N GLN A 458 -7.22 -21.63 25.56
CA GLN A 458 -7.86 -21.41 24.26
C GLN A 458 -9.30 -21.89 24.27
N ALA A 459 -10.24 -20.95 24.43
CA ALA A 459 -11.68 -21.20 24.44
C ALA A 459 -12.19 -21.76 23.10
N ALA A 460 -13.44 -22.24 23.04
CA ALA A 460 -13.99 -22.98 21.89
C ALA A 460 -13.98 -22.23 20.53
N SER A 461 -14.12 -20.90 20.55
CA SER A 461 -13.98 -20.04 19.37
C SER A 461 -12.53 -19.68 19.05
N GLY A 462 -11.62 -19.86 20.01
CA GLY A 462 -10.22 -19.47 19.90
C GLY A 462 -9.38 -20.39 19.02
N GLN A 463 -8.32 -19.82 18.44
CA GLN A 463 -7.29 -20.53 17.70
C GLN A 463 -5.91 -19.91 17.94
N PHE A 464 -4.88 -20.75 17.85
CA PHE A 464 -3.49 -20.32 17.74
C PHE A 464 -3.09 -20.30 16.26
N GLU A 465 -2.48 -19.21 15.79
CA GLU A 465 -1.93 -19.10 14.44
C GLU A 465 -0.40 -19.03 14.49
N THR A 466 0.26 -19.89 13.72
CA THR A 466 1.71 -19.82 13.48
C THR A 466 1.98 -19.43 12.04
N GLY A 467 2.80 -18.40 11.85
CA GLY A 467 3.35 -18.06 10.54
C GLY A 467 4.46 -19.03 10.15
N LEU A 468 4.51 -19.45 8.89
CA LEU A 468 5.51 -20.39 8.35
C LEU A 468 6.15 -19.81 7.08
N SER A 469 7.47 -19.59 7.08
CA SER A 469 8.21 -19.09 5.90
C SER A 469 9.27 -20.06 5.36
N ASP A 470 9.64 -21.09 6.13
CA ASP A 470 10.28 -22.33 5.67
C ASP A 470 10.17 -23.40 6.78
N ALA A 471 10.60 -24.65 6.53
CA ALA A 471 10.47 -25.74 7.50
C ALA A 471 11.16 -25.49 8.87
N ASN A 472 12.11 -24.56 8.96
CA ASN A 472 12.81 -24.18 10.18
C ASN A 472 12.38 -22.80 10.72
N THR A 473 11.85 -21.93 9.87
CA THR A 473 11.42 -20.56 10.21
C THR A 473 9.90 -20.48 10.35
N TYR A 474 9.43 -20.64 11.60
CA TYR A 474 8.02 -20.59 11.97
C TYR A 474 7.79 -19.87 13.30
N GLY A 475 6.54 -19.50 13.58
CA GLY A 475 6.14 -18.89 14.85
C GLY A 475 6.09 -19.91 15.99
N LYS A 476 6.73 -19.60 17.11
CA LYS A 476 6.78 -20.46 18.31
C LYS A 476 6.18 -19.77 19.52
N LEU A 477 5.24 -20.45 20.17
CA LEU A 477 4.67 -20.07 21.46
C LEU A 477 5.26 -20.93 22.58
N ILE A 478 5.85 -20.29 23.58
CA ILE A 478 6.31 -20.92 24.82
C ILE A 478 5.39 -20.48 25.96
N VAL A 479 4.82 -21.42 26.71
CA VAL A 479 3.97 -21.17 27.88
C VAL A 479 4.66 -21.71 29.12
N THR A 480 4.99 -20.86 30.10
CA THR A 480 5.71 -21.34 31.29
C THR A 480 4.84 -22.11 32.28
N GLY A 481 3.51 -21.96 32.19
CA GLY A 481 2.52 -22.71 32.94
C GLY A 481 1.83 -23.77 32.08
N THR A 482 0.51 -23.88 32.26
CA THR A 482 -0.37 -24.78 31.52
C THR A 482 -0.85 -24.12 30.23
N ALA A 483 -0.69 -24.81 29.10
CA ALA A 483 -1.40 -24.50 27.86
C ALA A 483 -2.60 -25.44 27.71
N ASP A 484 -3.82 -24.90 27.77
CA ASP A 484 -5.06 -25.66 27.57
C ASP A 484 -5.74 -25.29 26.25
N LEU A 485 -5.75 -26.24 25.34
CA LEU A 485 -6.39 -26.17 24.03
C LEU A 485 -7.68 -26.99 23.95
N SER A 486 -8.01 -27.74 25.01
CA SER A 486 -8.98 -28.85 24.97
C SER A 486 -10.38 -28.44 24.50
N ALA A 487 -10.78 -27.18 24.74
CA ALA A 487 -12.08 -26.63 24.34
C ALA A 487 -12.22 -26.34 22.83
N SER A 488 -11.13 -26.20 22.09
CA SER A 488 -11.14 -25.86 20.65
C SER A 488 -10.30 -26.79 19.79
N ASN A 489 -9.09 -27.15 20.25
CA ASN A 489 -8.11 -27.96 19.53
C ASN A 489 -7.70 -27.40 18.15
N LYS A 490 -7.88 -26.08 17.93
CA LYS A 490 -7.63 -25.40 16.65
C LYS A 490 -6.23 -24.80 16.56
N ILE A 491 -5.57 -25.07 15.44
CA ILE A 491 -4.35 -24.40 15.01
C ILE A 491 -4.56 -23.88 13.58
N ASN A 492 -4.02 -22.71 13.28
CA ASN A 492 -3.95 -22.16 11.94
C ASN A 492 -2.49 -22.02 11.51
N VAL A 493 -2.17 -22.40 10.27
CA VAL A 493 -0.84 -22.22 9.68
C VAL A 493 -0.96 -21.17 8.59
N ASN A 494 -0.29 -20.04 8.80
CA ASN A 494 -0.25 -18.95 7.86
C ASN A 494 1.05 -19.07 7.07
N VAL A 495 0.99 -19.69 5.89
CA VAL A 495 2.12 -19.86 4.98
C VAL A 495 2.45 -18.51 4.34
N VAL A 496 3.66 -18.01 4.57
CA VAL A 496 4.11 -16.67 4.17
C VAL A 496 5.27 -16.75 3.18
N GLY A 497 5.11 -16.12 2.02
CA GLY A 497 6.14 -16.10 0.98
C GLY A 497 6.19 -17.40 0.18
N ALA A 498 7.39 -17.91 -0.08
CA ALA A 498 7.63 -19.16 -0.79
C ALA A 498 8.54 -20.13 0.02
N PRO A 499 8.04 -20.71 1.13
CA PRO A 499 8.70 -21.78 1.88
C PRO A 499 8.91 -23.03 1.04
N ALA A 500 10.09 -23.65 1.08
CA ALA A 500 10.30 -25.00 0.54
C ALA A 500 9.42 -26.05 1.26
N LEU A 501 8.15 -26.18 0.84
CA LEU A 501 7.19 -27.14 1.37
C LEU A 501 7.31 -28.46 0.63
N VAL A 502 7.48 -29.52 1.41
CA VAL A 502 7.68 -30.88 0.92
C VAL A 502 6.91 -31.83 1.82
N ALA A 503 5.93 -32.52 1.28
CA ALA A 503 5.13 -33.47 2.05
C ALA A 503 6.03 -34.56 2.67
N GLY A 504 5.79 -34.88 3.94
CA GLY A 504 6.62 -35.79 4.72
C GLY A 504 7.99 -35.23 5.12
N THR A 505 8.25 -33.92 5.01
CA THR A 505 9.43 -33.33 5.67
C THR A 505 9.24 -33.16 7.17
N SER A 506 10.39 -33.00 7.83
CA SER A 506 10.56 -32.70 9.24
C SER A 506 9.44 -31.86 9.83
N ALA A 507 8.99 -32.30 11.00
CA ALA A 507 8.10 -31.52 11.81
C ALA A 507 8.67 -30.12 12.10
N GLN A 508 7.79 -29.14 12.30
CA GLN A 508 8.10 -27.90 13.00
C GLN A 508 7.91 -28.16 14.51
N PRO A 509 8.95 -28.58 15.26
CA PRO A 509 8.79 -28.97 16.66
C PRO A 509 8.44 -27.78 17.55
N GLY A 510 7.51 -27.98 18.46
CA GLY A 510 7.14 -27.02 19.49
C GLY A 510 6.63 -25.68 18.93
N VAL A 511 5.73 -25.71 17.93
CA VAL A 511 4.99 -24.48 17.55
C VAL A 511 4.17 -23.95 18.73
N ILE A 512 3.72 -24.85 19.59
CA ILE A 512 3.33 -24.58 20.99
C ILE A 512 4.18 -25.50 21.87
N SER A 513 4.75 -24.95 22.95
CA SER A 513 5.41 -25.72 24.01
C SER A 513 4.99 -25.19 25.37
N ALA A 514 4.79 -26.07 26.35
CA ALA A 514 4.30 -25.70 27.67
C ALA A 514 4.97 -26.49 28.81
N ALA A 515 4.84 -26.01 30.06
CA ALA A 515 5.19 -26.84 31.22
C ALA A 515 4.18 -27.97 31.42
N THR A 516 2.90 -27.73 31.11
CA THR A 516 1.83 -28.74 31.00
C THR A 516 0.99 -28.44 29.77
N LEU A 517 0.71 -29.45 28.93
CA LEU A 517 -0.12 -29.27 27.72
C LEU A 517 -1.40 -30.12 27.78
N ASN A 518 -2.54 -29.45 27.91
CA ASN A 518 -3.86 -30.06 27.78
C ASN A 518 -4.37 -29.86 26.35
N ALA A 519 -4.52 -30.95 25.60
CA ALA A 519 -5.06 -30.94 24.25
C ALA A 519 -5.86 -32.23 24.04
N GLY A 520 -6.95 -32.15 23.28
CA GLY A 520 -7.77 -33.29 22.89
C GLY A 520 -7.04 -34.26 21.96
N PRO A 521 -7.64 -35.44 21.69
CA PRO A 521 -7.00 -36.50 20.89
C PRO A 521 -6.87 -36.16 19.41
N ALA A 522 -7.60 -35.16 18.91
CA ALA A 522 -7.55 -34.69 17.53
C ALA A 522 -7.38 -33.16 17.52
N LEU A 523 -6.29 -32.69 16.92
CA LEU A 523 -6.05 -31.28 16.63
C LEU A 523 -6.58 -30.96 15.24
N THR A 524 -7.37 -29.91 15.10
CA THR A 524 -7.83 -29.39 13.81
C THR A 524 -6.86 -28.33 13.33
N VAL A 525 -6.24 -28.56 12.18
CA VAL A 525 -5.36 -27.59 11.52
C VAL A 525 -6.07 -27.01 10.30
N THR A 526 -5.83 -25.74 10.04
CA THR A 526 -6.29 -25.02 8.84
C THR A 526 -5.14 -24.18 8.30
N ASP A 527 -5.04 -24.01 6.99
CA ASP A 527 -4.01 -23.16 6.39
C ASP A 527 -4.49 -22.47 5.11
N ASN A 528 -3.57 -21.81 4.41
CA ASN A 528 -3.82 -20.98 3.22
C ASN A 528 -3.17 -21.53 1.93
N SER A 529 -2.79 -22.81 1.91
CA SER A 529 -2.25 -23.54 0.75
C SER A 529 -3.35 -24.35 0.06
N ALA A 530 -3.19 -24.66 -1.23
CA ALA A 530 -4.10 -25.58 -1.94
C ALA A 530 -3.52 -26.98 -2.21
N LEU A 531 -2.19 -27.13 -2.21
CA LEU A 531 -1.53 -28.42 -2.54
C LEU A 531 -0.93 -29.13 -1.31
N PHE A 532 -0.91 -28.45 -0.16
CA PHE A 532 -0.36 -28.94 1.10
C PHE A 532 -1.39 -28.74 2.21
N ASP A 533 -1.46 -29.69 3.13
CA ASP A 533 -2.13 -29.55 4.42
C ASP A 533 -1.07 -29.65 5.53
N PHE A 534 -1.44 -29.28 6.76
CA PHE A 534 -0.58 -29.43 7.94
C PHE A 534 -1.20 -30.35 8.97
N ILE A 535 -0.41 -31.26 9.54
CA ILE A 535 -0.85 -32.19 10.57
C ILE A 535 -0.19 -31.82 11.89
N ALA A 536 -0.99 -31.55 12.92
CA ALA A 536 -0.51 -31.28 14.27
C ALA A 536 -0.48 -32.56 15.11
N THR A 537 0.66 -32.83 15.74
CA THR A 537 0.88 -33.99 16.61
C THR A 537 1.34 -33.54 18.00
N LYS A 538 0.87 -34.22 19.04
CA LYS A 538 1.27 -33.94 20.42
C LYS A 538 2.53 -34.74 20.77
N ASN A 539 3.61 -34.04 21.10
CA ASN A 539 4.89 -34.61 21.49
C ASN A 539 5.20 -34.24 22.95
N GLY A 540 4.72 -35.05 23.90
CA GLY A 540 4.80 -34.73 25.33
C GLY A 540 4.01 -33.45 25.66
N ASN A 541 4.73 -32.41 26.11
CA ASN A 541 4.16 -31.08 26.38
C ASN A 541 4.39 -30.06 25.24
N ALA A 542 4.72 -30.54 24.04
CA ALA A 542 4.82 -29.75 22.82
C ALA A 542 3.77 -30.18 21.78
N ILE A 543 3.47 -29.27 20.86
CA ILE A 543 2.78 -29.57 19.60
C ILE A 543 3.75 -29.32 18.46
N ASP A 544 3.89 -30.35 17.63
CA ASP A 544 4.73 -30.36 16.45
C ASP A 544 3.79 -30.38 15.22
N LEU A 545 3.99 -29.46 14.27
CA LEU A 545 3.32 -29.55 12.95
C LEU A 545 4.17 -30.38 12.00
N CYS A 546 3.59 -30.90 10.93
CA CYS A 546 4.35 -31.33 9.76
C CYS A 546 3.59 -31.05 8.45
N VAL A 547 4.33 -31.02 7.34
CA VAL A 547 3.78 -30.80 5.99
C VAL A 547 3.27 -32.10 5.42
N ALA A 548 2.03 -32.12 4.94
CA ALA A 548 1.42 -33.25 4.26
C ALA A 548 0.85 -32.81 2.88
N HIS A 549 0.46 -33.77 2.05
CA HIS A 549 -0.30 -33.47 0.83
C HIS A 549 -1.73 -33.02 1.18
N ALA A 550 -2.33 -32.16 0.36
CA ALA A 550 -3.75 -31.80 0.51
C ALA A 550 -4.65 -33.05 0.53
N GLY A 551 -5.48 -33.17 1.57
CA GLY A 551 -6.36 -34.31 1.85
C GLY A 551 -5.69 -35.48 2.62
N SER A 552 -4.40 -35.39 2.97
CA SER A 552 -3.71 -36.45 3.71
C SER A 552 -4.08 -36.46 5.19
N THR A 553 -4.32 -37.66 5.75
CA THR A 553 -4.55 -37.83 7.20
C THR A 553 -3.28 -38.20 7.95
N THR A 554 -2.21 -38.58 7.24
CA THR A 554 -0.93 -38.98 7.83
C THR A 554 0.23 -38.10 7.38
N CYS A 555 1.24 -38.01 8.25
CA CYS A 555 2.49 -37.29 8.01
C CYS A 555 3.44 -38.13 7.14
N SER A 556 3.08 -38.36 5.88
CA SER A 556 3.85 -39.20 4.96
C SER A 556 4.22 -38.46 3.67
N ALA A 557 5.40 -38.80 3.13
CA ALA A 557 5.82 -38.41 1.79
C ALA A 557 5.04 -39.15 0.70
N THR A 558 4.37 -40.26 1.02
CA THR A 558 3.44 -40.96 0.13
C THR A 558 2.01 -40.56 0.48
N PRO A 559 1.14 -40.21 -0.50
CA PRO A 559 -0.29 -40.05 -0.26
C PRO A 559 -0.89 -41.30 0.40
N ASP A 560 -1.87 -41.11 1.29
CA ASP A 560 -2.60 -42.23 1.91
C ASP A 560 -3.22 -43.14 0.81
N PRO A 561 -3.12 -44.47 0.91
CA PRO A 561 -3.73 -45.37 -0.07
C PRO A 561 -5.26 -45.21 -0.03
N ALA A 562 -5.88 -45.09 -1.20
CA ALA A 562 -7.30 -44.79 -1.34
C ALA A 562 -8.18 -45.74 -0.47
N PRO A 563 -9.06 -45.21 0.39
CA PRO A 563 -9.79 -46.04 1.34
C PRO A 563 -10.82 -46.95 0.64
N THR A 564 -10.95 -48.17 1.16
CA THR A 564 -12.08 -49.06 0.85
C THR A 564 -13.42 -48.45 1.30
N PRO A 565 -14.55 -48.82 0.67
CA PRO A 565 -15.67 -47.91 0.46
C PRO A 565 -16.47 -47.57 1.73
N THR A 566 -16.11 -46.45 2.35
CA THR A 566 -16.95 -45.58 3.19
C THR A 566 -16.66 -44.11 2.77
N PRO A 567 -17.38 -43.06 3.24
CA PRO A 567 -17.62 -41.85 2.44
C PRO A 567 -16.33 -41.22 1.94
N ALA A 568 -16.31 -40.84 0.67
CA ALA A 568 -15.12 -40.35 -0.01
C ALA A 568 -14.42 -39.23 0.80
N PRO A 569 -13.10 -39.33 1.04
CA PRO A 569 -12.30 -38.19 1.48
C PRO A 569 -12.52 -36.99 0.56
N ALA A 570 -12.32 -35.78 1.08
CA ALA A 570 -12.28 -34.60 0.24
C ALA A 570 -11.25 -34.81 -0.90
N PRO A 571 -11.57 -34.42 -2.15
CA PRO A 571 -10.66 -34.68 -3.26
C PRO A 571 -9.34 -33.95 -3.03
N SER A 572 -8.24 -34.71 -3.01
CA SER A 572 -6.88 -34.18 -2.98
C SER A 572 -6.67 -33.25 -4.19
N ILE A 573 -6.45 -31.97 -3.93
CA ILE A 573 -6.22 -31.00 -5.00
C ILE A 573 -4.79 -31.21 -5.53
N THR A 574 -4.68 -31.66 -6.77
CA THR A 574 -3.41 -31.79 -7.50
C THR A 574 -3.33 -30.75 -8.60
N VAL A 575 -2.15 -30.58 -9.20
CA VAL A 575 -1.99 -29.69 -10.36
C VAL A 575 -2.76 -30.25 -11.56
N LEU A 576 -2.76 -31.57 -11.77
CA LEU A 576 -3.56 -32.22 -12.80
C LEU A 576 -5.07 -32.11 -12.55
N SER A 577 -5.55 -32.28 -11.31
CA SER A 577 -6.98 -32.11 -11.00
C SER A 577 -7.41 -30.66 -11.26
N SER A 578 -6.62 -29.68 -10.80
CA SER A 578 -6.85 -28.26 -11.03
C SER A 578 -6.98 -27.94 -12.53
N VAL A 579 -6.02 -28.40 -13.33
CA VAL A 579 -6.00 -28.18 -14.79
C VAL A 579 -7.13 -28.94 -15.51
N THR A 580 -7.57 -30.09 -14.98
CA THR A 580 -8.67 -30.87 -15.56
C THR A 580 -10.04 -30.22 -15.25
N ASN A 581 -10.26 -29.81 -14.00
CA ASN A 581 -11.50 -29.20 -13.52
C ASN A 581 -11.77 -27.85 -14.21
N THR A 582 -10.73 -27.03 -14.40
CA THR A 582 -10.80 -25.76 -15.16
C THR A 582 -10.81 -25.95 -16.68
N ARG A 583 -10.72 -27.21 -17.17
CA ARG A 583 -10.64 -27.59 -18.58
C ARG A 583 -9.46 -26.93 -19.32
N ASN A 584 -8.33 -26.72 -18.66
CA ASN A 584 -7.12 -26.16 -19.24
C ASN A 584 -6.35 -27.22 -20.06
N THR A 585 -6.92 -27.65 -21.19
CA THR A 585 -6.39 -28.79 -21.97
C THR A 585 -4.93 -28.69 -22.42
N PRO A 586 -4.34 -27.50 -22.74
CA PRO A 586 -2.91 -27.39 -23.03
C PRO A 586 -2.00 -27.70 -21.83
N GLY A 587 -2.51 -27.48 -20.61
CA GLY A 587 -1.78 -27.62 -19.37
C GLY A 587 -1.56 -29.07 -18.93
N LEU A 588 -2.29 -30.05 -19.48
CA LEU A 588 -2.36 -31.41 -18.93
C LEU A 588 -1.00 -32.10 -18.81
N GLY A 589 -0.15 -32.01 -19.85
CA GLY A 589 1.18 -32.61 -19.82
C GLY A 589 2.12 -31.91 -18.83
N ALA A 590 2.07 -30.58 -18.75
CA ALA A 590 2.83 -29.81 -17.78
C ALA A 590 2.38 -30.11 -16.34
N ALA A 591 1.08 -30.24 -16.11
CA ALA A 591 0.48 -30.57 -14.83
C ALA A 591 0.90 -31.97 -14.34
N GLN A 592 0.94 -32.96 -15.23
CA GLN A 592 1.50 -34.28 -14.93
C GLN A 592 2.98 -34.19 -14.54
N VAL A 593 3.78 -33.34 -15.19
CA VAL A 593 5.18 -33.14 -14.80
C VAL A 593 5.27 -32.50 -13.41
N PHE A 594 4.44 -31.49 -13.09
CA PHE A 594 4.42 -30.91 -11.75
C PHE A 594 3.94 -31.88 -10.67
N ASP A 595 2.87 -32.65 -10.88
CA ASP A 595 2.42 -33.66 -9.91
C ASP A 595 3.50 -34.73 -9.66
N ASN A 596 4.22 -35.17 -10.71
CA ASN A 596 5.37 -36.08 -10.55
C ASN A 596 6.57 -35.44 -9.82
N LEU A 597 6.78 -34.13 -9.94
CA LEU A 597 7.83 -33.38 -9.23
C LEU A 597 7.45 -33.11 -7.77
N ILE A 598 6.16 -32.89 -7.48
CA ILE A 598 5.61 -32.78 -6.12
C ILE A 598 5.74 -34.13 -5.40
N ALA A 599 5.33 -35.22 -6.05
CA ALA A 599 5.41 -36.58 -5.51
C ALA A 599 6.84 -37.09 -5.26
N GLN A 600 7.87 -36.47 -5.86
CA GLN A 600 9.28 -36.74 -5.53
C GLN A 600 9.69 -36.20 -4.15
N GLY A 601 8.93 -35.25 -3.60
CA GLY A 601 9.21 -34.62 -2.31
C GLY A 601 10.65 -34.15 -2.18
N ASN A 602 11.36 -34.66 -1.15
CA ASN A 602 12.75 -34.31 -0.83
C ASN A 602 13.77 -34.65 -1.93
N THR A 603 13.39 -35.49 -2.90
CA THR A 603 14.29 -35.91 -3.99
C THR A 603 14.21 -35.02 -5.22
N VAL A 604 13.32 -34.02 -5.23
CA VAL A 604 13.18 -33.10 -6.35
C VAL A 604 14.41 -32.20 -6.51
N ALA A 605 14.75 -31.86 -7.76
CA ALA A 605 15.89 -31.01 -8.06
C ALA A 605 15.76 -29.63 -7.40
N ALA A 606 16.80 -29.19 -6.68
CA ALA A 606 16.79 -27.94 -5.91
C ALA A 606 16.30 -26.69 -6.67
N PRO A 607 16.60 -26.48 -7.97
CA PRO A 607 16.07 -25.34 -8.73
C PRO A 607 14.54 -25.33 -8.89
N MET A 608 13.86 -26.47 -8.71
CA MET A 608 12.42 -26.65 -8.89
C MET A 608 11.61 -26.47 -7.59
N VAL A 609 12.26 -26.55 -6.43
CA VAL A 609 11.62 -26.40 -5.11
C VAL A 609 10.83 -25.07 -4.96
N PRO A 610 11.36 -23.90 -5.34
CA PRO A 610 10.61 -22.64 -5.23
C PRO A 610 9.38 -22.57 -6.14
N ILE A 611 9.35 -23.36 -7.21
CA ILE A 611 8.25 -23.37 -8.19
C ILE A 611 7.09 -24.25 -7.71
N ILE A 612 7.41 -25.43 -7.19
CA ILE A 612 6.44 -26.31 -6.51
C ILE A 612 5.75 -25.57 -5.36
N THR A 613 6.57 -24.86 -4.58
CA THR A 613 6.10 -23.98 -3.52
C THR A 613 5.17 -22.89 -4.04
N ALA A 614 5.59 -22.16 -5.08
CA ALA A 614 4.80 -21.08 -5.66
C ALA A 614 3.48 -21.56 -6.28
N LEU A 615 3.37 -22.84 -6.64
CA LEU A 615 2.09 -23.48 -6.98
C LEU A 615 1.27 -23.81 -5.73
N GLY A 616 1.91 -24.31 -4.66
CA GLY A 616 1.25 -24.70 -3.41
C GLY A 616 0.64 -23.55 -2.62
N THR A 617 1.23 -22.36 -2.66
CA THR A 617 0.75 -21.14 -2.00
C THR A 617 -0.39 -20.43 -2.74
N LEU A 618 -0.86 -20.98 -3.87
CA LEU A 618 -2.02 -20.45 -4.59
C LEU A 618 -3.30 -20.95 -3.93
N PRO A 619 -4.27 -20.08 -3.62
CA PRO A 619 -5.41 -20.44 -2.77
C PRO A 619 -6.55 -21.19 -3.48
N THR A 620 -6.45 -21.48 -4.78
CA THR A 620 -7.54 -22.09 -5.57
C THR A 620 -7.03 -22.91 -6.76
N GLU A 621 -7.80 -23.92 -7.17
CA GLU A 621 -7.56 -24.69 -8.41
C GLU A 621 -7.43 -23.79 -9.66
N GLN A 622 -8.21 -22.71 -9.74
CA GLN A 622 -8.14 -21.77 -10.86
C GLN A 622 -6.78 -21.06 -10.92
N ALA A 623 -6.28 -20.58 -9.78
CA ALA A 623 -4.96 -19.96 -9.69
C ALA A 623 -3.84 -20.95 -10.04
N VAL A 624 -3.90 -22.20 -9.56
CA VAL A 624 -2.95 -23.28 -9.93
C VAL A 624 -2.99 -23.55 -11.43
N SER A 625 -4.19 -23.66 -12.01
CA SER A 625 -4.36 -23.86 -13.46
C SER A 625 -3.78 -22.71 -14.29
N ASP A 626 -3.99 -21.46 -13.87
CA ASP A 626 -3.48 -20.29 -14.57
C ASP A 626 -1.96 -20.13 -14.42
N ALA A 627 -1.40 -20.51 -13.27
CA ALA A 627 0.04 -20.65 -13.10
C ALA A 627 0.63 -21.66 -14.09
N VAL A 628 0.02 -22.85 -14.25
CA VAL A 628 0.44 -23.83 -15.27
C VAL A 628 0.38 -23.26 -16.69
N ARG A 629 -0.64 -22.46 -17.04
CA ARG A 629 -0.71 -21.81 -18.38
C ARG A 629 0.52 -20.95 -18.66
N GLN A 630 1.00 -20.21 -17.68
CA GLN A 630 2.16 -19.34 -17.82
C GLN A 630 3.46 -20.15 -18.06
N THR A 631 3.53 -21.41 -17.62
CA THR A 631 4.71 -22.28 -17.79
C THR A 631 4.76 -22.99 -19.15
N LEU A 632 3.74 -22.85 -20.00
CA LEU A 632 3.64 -23.51 -21.31
C LEU A 632 4.47 -22.80 -22.41
N PRO A 633 4.83 -23.52 -23.49
CA PRO A 633 5.46 -22.94 -24.68
C PRO A 633 4.72 -21.73 -25.26
N LEU A 634 5.50 -20.86 -25.90
CA LEU A 634 5.05 -19.64 -26.55
C LEU A 634 3.87 -19.90 -27.52
N MET A 635 2.79 -19.14 -27.31
CA MET A 635 1.56 -19.08 -28.13
C MET A 635 0.88 -20.42 -28.38
N THR A 636 1.10 -21.40 -27.50
CA THR A 636 0.47 -22.73 -27.54
C THR A 636 0.35 -23.29 -28.98
N ALA A 637 1.46 -23.25 -29.72
CA ALA A 637 1.59 -23.76 -31.08
C ALA A 637 0.92 -22.97 -32.24
N GLY A 638 0.36 -21.77 -32.00
CA GLY A 638 -0.19 -20.87 -33.04
C GLY A 638 0.84 -20.17 -33.94
N MET A 639 2.14 -20.26 -33.65
CA MET A 639 3.21 -19.65 -34.48
C MET A 639 3.28 -20.21 -35.91
N ALA A 640 2.86 -21.46 -36.12
CA ALA A 640 2.75 -22.06 -37.45
C ALA A 640 1.62 -21.43 -38.27
N GLU A 641 0.49 -21.11 -37.64
CA GLU A 641 -0.68 -20.47 -38.25
C GLU A 641 -0.37 -19.01 -38.61
N VAL A 642 0.36 -18.28 -37.74
CA VAL A 642 0.90 -16.93 -38.06
C VAL A 642 1.81 -16.98 -39.29
N ASN A 643 2.73 -17.95 -39.34
CA ASN A 643 3.60 -18.12 -40.49
C ASN A 643 2.78 -18.43 -41.75
N SER A 644 1.83 -19.38 -41.72
CA SER A 644 0.98 -19.67 -42.90
C SER A 644 0.17 -18.44 -43.34
N ALA A 645 -0.41 -17.67 -42.41
CA ALA A 645 -1.13 -16.43 -42.72
C ALA A 645 -0.26 -15.40 -43.46
N ALA A 646 1.01 -15.24 -43.06
CA ALA A 646 1.98 -14.38 -43.76
C ALA A 646 2.40 -14.98 -45.12
N LEU A 647 2.53 -16.31 -45.22
CA LEU A 647 2.80 -17.00 -46.49
C LEU A 647 1.66 -16.75 -47.49
N GLN A 648 0.42 -16.96 -47.07
CA GLN A 648 -0.81 -16.76 -47.84
C GLN A 648 -0.99 -15.30 -48.26
N ALA A 649 -0.68 -14.31 -47.41
CA ALA A 649 -0.73 -12.89 -47.78
C ALA A 649 0.22 -12.55 -48.96
N THR A 650 1.41 -13.15 -48.96
CA THR A 650 2.35 -13.06 -50.10
C THR A 650 1.81 -13.82 -51.33
N ASN A 651 1.26 -15.02 -51.14
CA ASN A 651 0.77 -15.84 -52.24
C ASN A 651 -0.44 -15.18 -52.94
N ARG A 652 -1.31 -14.49 -52.18
CA ARG A 652 -2.37 -13.62 -52.73
C ARG A 652 -1.82 -12.49 -53.60
N VAL A 653 -0.66 -11.93 -53.27
CA VAL A 653 0.03 -10.93 -54.10
C VAL A 653 0.47 -11.53 -55.44
N ILE A 654 1.11 -12.72 -55.42
CA ILE A 654 1.57 -13.42 -56.63
C ILE A 654 0.40 -13.91 -57.50
N GLN A 655 -0.61 -14.53 -56.89
CA GLN A 655 -1.84 -14.94 -57.58
C GLN A 655 -2.54 -13.74 -58.24
N SER A 656 -2.72 -12.63 -57.51
CA SER A 656 -3.31 -11.41 -58.07
C SER A 656 -2.49 -10.84 -59.24
N ARG A 657 -1.16 -11.02 -59.25
CA ARG A 657 -0.28 -10.63 -60.36
C ARG A 657 -0.47 -11.55 -61.57
N GLN A 658 -0.48 -12.86 -61.37
CA GLN A 658 -0.74 -13.84 -62.43
C GLN A 658 -2.12 -13.63 -63.07
N GLU A 659 -3.17 -13.43 -62.26
CA GLU A 659 -4.53 -13.16 -62.72
C GLU A 659 -4.66 -11.86 -63.52
N ALA A 660 -3.95 -10.80 -63.12
CA ALA A 660 -3.99 -9.50 -63.83
C ALA A 660 -3.27 -9.54 -65.19
N ASN A 661 -2.42 -10.55 -65.41
CA ASN A 661 -1.74 -10.76 -66.69
C ASN A 661 -2.57 -11.63 -67.67
N ARG A 662 -3.66 -12.27 -67.23
CA ARG A 662 -4.53 -13.09 -68.09
C ARG A 662 -5.36 -12.21 -69.02
N GLY A 663 -5.48 -12.59 -70.29
CA GLY A 663 -6.24 -11.85 -71.30
C GLY A 663 -5.53 -10.62 -71.92
N LEU A 664 -4.28 -10.33 -71.55
CA LEU A 664 -3.45 -9.30 -72.22
C LEU A 664 -2.73 -9.80 -73.48
N SER A 665 -2.87 -11.09 -73.82
CA SER A 665 -2.08 -11.77 -74.87
C SER A 665 -2.68 -11.71 -76.28
N SER A 666 -3.58 -10.75 -76.57
CA SER A 666 -4.19 -10.62 -77.90
C SER A 666 -4.45 -9.17 -78.32
N GLY A 667 -3.49 -8.55 -79.01
CA GLY A 667 -3.79 -7.49 -79.99
C GLY A 667 -2.96 -6.20 -79.94
N ASP A 668 -2.63 -5.69 -78.75
CA ASP A 668 -1.99 -4.37 -78.61
C ASP A 668 -0.48 -4.48 -78.26
N GLU A 669 0.36 -4.45 -79.31
CA GLU A 669 1.81 -4.36 -79.17
C GLU A 669 2.22 -2.92 -78.82
N PHE A 670 2.42 -2.63 -77.53
CA PHE A 670 2.99 -1.36 -77.08
C PHE A 670 4.13 -1.56 -76.07
N ILE A 671 5.36 -1.55 -76.61
CA ILE A 671 6.66 -1.24 -75.99
C ILE A 671 6.76 -1.53 -74.46
N GLY A 672 7.31 -2.70 -74.09
CA GLY A 672 7.82 -2.91 -72.72
C GLY A 672 7.57 -4.29 -72.09
N ASP A 673 8.02 -5.37 -72.72
CA ASP A 673 7.74 -6.75 -72.30
C ASP A 673 8.54 -7.25 -71.05
N ARG A 674 9.01 -6.31 -70.23
CA ARG A 674 9.69 -6.54 -68.95
C ARG A 674 9.01 -5.70 -67.89
N GLN A 675 8.38 -6.36 -66.93
CA GLN A 675 7.56 -5.66 -65.95
C GLN A 675 8.18 -5.82 -64.56
N ILE A 676 8.75 -4.73 -64.03
CA ILE A 676 9.13 -4.63 -62.61
C ILE A 676 7.90 -4.15 -61.85
N TRP A 677 7.59 -4.80 -60.73
CA TRP A 677 6.48 -4.40 -59.87
C TRP A 677 6.87 -4.44 -58.39
N PHE A 678 6.27 -3.52 -57.64
CA PHE A 678 6.44 -3.38 -56.20
C PHE A 678 5.06 -3.32 -55.54
N LYS A 679 4.90 -4.06 -54.44
CA LYS A 679 3.63 -4.14 -53.72
C LYS A 679 3.87 -4.21 -52.19
N PRO A 680 3.72 -3.10 -51.46
CA PRO A 680 3.53 -3.14 -50.02
C PRO A 680 2.25 -3.90 -49.68
N VAL A 681 2.29 -4.63 -48.56
CA VAL A 681 1.17 -5.40 -48.03
C VAL A 681 1.13 -5.31 -46.51
N GLY A 682 -0.07 -5.15 -45.97
CA GLY A 682 -0.37 -5.31 -44.55
C GLY A 682 -1.38 -6.44 -44.37
N SER A 683 -1.25 -7.21 -43.29
CA SER A 683 -2.19 -8.25 -42.91
C SER A 683 -2.46 -8.18 -41.42
N TRP A 684 -3.74 -8.28 -41.04
CA TRP A 684 -4.21 -8.27 -39.66
C TRP A 684 -4.97 -9.57 -39.42
N ALA A 685 -4.34 -10.49 -38.69
CA ALA A 685 -4.94 -11.77 -38.34
C ALA A 685 -5.41 -11.77 -36.88
N ARG A 686 -6.58 -12.32 -36.64
CA ARG A 686 -7.15 -12.54 -35.32
C ARG A 686 -7.64 -13.98 -35.21
N GLN A 687 -7.15 -14.64 -34.17
CA GLN A 687 -7.55 -15.95 -33.74
C GLN A 687 -8.26 -15.81 -32.39
N ASP A 688 -9.52 -16.21 -32.32
CA ASP A 688 -10.30 -16.20 -31.08
C ASP A 688 -9.93 -17.42 -30.21
N ASP A 689 -10.18 -17.34 -28.90
CA ASP A 689 -9.88 -18.41 -27.94
C ASP A 689 -10.78 -19.62 -28.18
N ARG A 690 -10.22 -20.84 -28.15
CA ARG A 690 -10.96 -22.07 -28.45
C ARG A 690 -10.53 -23.20 -27.51
N ASN A 691 -11.50 -23.94 -26.96
CA ASN A 691 -11.26 -25.06 -26.04
C ASN A 691 -10.31 -24.73 -24.87
N ASN A 692 -10.44 -23.52 -24.31
CA ASN A 692 -9.58 -22.97 -23.26
C ASN A 692 -8.09 -22.82 -23.62
N VAL A 693 -7.77 -22.83 -24.92
CA VAL A 693 -6.49 -22.39 -25.50
C VAL A 693 -6.60 -20.91 -25.85
N SER A 694 -5.62 -20.10 -25.44
CA SER A 694 -5.53 -18.69 -25.83
C SER A 694 -5.32 -18.57 -27.34
N GLY A 695 -6.15 -17.78 -27.99
CA GLY A 695 -5.90 -17.24 -29.32
C GLY A 695 -4.88 -16.10 -29.30
N TYR A 696 -4.75 -15.43 -30.44
CA TYR A 696 -3.74 -14.40 -30.68
C TYR A 696 -4.22 -13.35 -31.68
N LYS A 697 -3.49 -12.24 -31.75
CA LYS A 697 -3.56 -11.23 -32.81
C LYS A 697 -2.19 -11.12 -33.48
N ALA A 698 -2.15 -11.05 -34.80
CA ALA A 698 -0.92 -10.91 -35.56
C ALA A 698 -1.02 -9.74 -36.54
N ASP A 699 -0.16 -8.74 -36.35
CA ASP A 699 -0.02 -7.59 -37.23
C ASP A 699 1.21 -7.81 -38.11
N THR A 700 0.97 -8.17 -39.38
CA THR A 700 2.01 -8.41 -40.39
C THR A 700 2.10 -7.23 -41.33
N TYR A 701 3.31 -6.73 -41.59
CA TYR A 701 3.56 -5.77 -42.66
C TYR A 701 4.80 -6.16 -43.45
N GLY A 702 4.81 -5.81 -44.73
CA GLY A 702 5.93 -6.15 -45.58
C GLY A 702 5.78 -5.67 -47.00
N MET A 703 6.66 -6.22 -47.84
CA MET A 703 6.84 -5.78 -49.21
C MET A 703 7.27 -6.93 -50.09
N VAL A 704 6.64 -6.99 -51.28
CA VAL A 704 6.98 -7.94 -52.33
C VAL A 704 7.48 -7.16 -53.54
N PHE A 705 8.66 -7.54 -54.02
CA PHE A 705 9.29 -7.03 -55.23
C PHE A 705 9.32 -8.15 -56.26
N GLY A 706 8.92 -7.88 -57.50
CA GLY A 706 8.94 -8.89 -58.54
C GLY A 706 9.29 -8.36 -59.92
N VAL A 707 9.75 -9.28 -60.76
CA VAL A 707 9.95 -9.06 -62.19
C VAL A 707 9.34 -10.22 -62.97
N ASP A 708 8.59 -9.93 -64.02
CA ASP A 708 8.05 -10.92 -64.94
C ASP A 708 8.16 -10.48 -66.42
N ARG A 709 8.23 -11.47 -67.31
CA ARG A 709 8.39 -11.31 -68.75
C ARG A 709 7.66 -12.41 -69.53
N VAL A 710 7.10 -12.05 -70.69
CA VAL A 710 6.67 -13.01 -71.72
C VAL A 710 7.90 -13.62 -72.40
N VAL A 711 7.96 -14.95 -72.40
CA VAL A 711 9.07 -15.77 -72.93
C VAL A 711 8.69 -16.43 -74.26
N SER A 712 7.40 -16.71 -74.46
CA SER A 712 6.77 -17.03 -75.74
C SER A 712 5.30 -16.62 -75.69
N ASP A 713 4.60 -16.67 -76.82
CA ASP A 713 3.16 -16.32 -76.96
C ASP A 713 2.23 -17.06 -75.98
N GLN A 714 2.69 -18.18 -75.41
CA GLN A 714 1.98 -18.99 -74.42
C GLN A 714 2.62 -18.99 -73.02
N VAL A 715 3.83 -18.44 -72.81
CA VAL A 715 4.59 -18.61 -71.56
C VAL A 715 4.99 -17.26 -70.97
N ARG A 716 4.59 -17.01 -69.72
CA ARG A 716 5.13 -15.92 -68.88
C ARG A 716 5.82 -16.50 -67.66
N LEU A 717 7.04 -16.02 -67.39
CA LEU A 717 7.82 -16.40 -66.20
C LEU A 717 8.19 -15.16 -65.38
N GLY A 718 8.30 -15.33 -64.07
CA GLY A 718 8.71 -14.29 -63.15
C GLY A 718 9.37 -14.80 -61.88
N GLY A 719 10.13 -13.91 -61.25
CA GLY A 719 10.72 -14.11 -59.94
C GLY A 719 10.32 -12.98 -59.00
N ALA A 720 10.22 -13.27 -57.71
CA ALA A 720 9.95 -12.26 -56.70
C ALA A 720 10.72 -12.54 -55.40
N PHE A 721 10.92 -11.48 -54.62
CA PHE A 721 11.45 -11.50 -53.27
C PHE A 721 10.44 -10.86 -52.33
N SER A 722 10.27 -11.45 -51.15
CA SER A 722 9.33 -10.98 -50.14
C SER A 722 10.01 -10.86 -48.79
N TYR A 723 9.83 -9.72 -48.13
CA TYR A 723 10.12 -9.53 -46.71
C TYR A 723 8.83 -9.22 -45.96
N MET A 724 8.58 -9.97 -44.87
CA MET A 724 7.46 -9.76 -43.96
C MET A 724 7.97 -9.67 -42.53
N HIS A 725 7.51 -8.66 -41.80
CA HIS A 725 7.65 -8.56 -40.35
C HIS A 725 6.28 -8.80 -39.71
N SER A 726 6.21 -9.65 -38.70
CA SER A 726 4.97 -9.92 -37.94
C SER A 726 5.19 -9.67 -36.46
N SER A 727 4.35 -8.82 -35.86
CA SER A 727 4.20 -8.70 -34.40
C SER A 727 3.01 -9.55 -33.97
N VAL A 728 3.16 -10.35 -32.92
CA VAL A 728 2.12 -11.28 -32.46
C VAL A 728 1.92 -11.14 -30.96
N ASP A 729 0.68 -10.91 -30.54
CA ASP A 729 0.29 -10.80 -29.14
C ASP A 729 -0.78 -11.84 -28.80
N SER A 730 -0.59 -12.54 -27.67
CA SER A 730 -1.60 -13.48 -27.15
C SER A 730 -2.83 -12.74 -26.61
N ASN A 731 -4.01 -13.35 -26.71
CA ASN A 731 -5.23 -12.75 -26.15
C ASN A 731 -5.18 -12.57 -24.62
N THR A 732 -4.34 -13.34 -23.91
CA THR A 732 -4.06 -13.14 -22.47
C THR A 732 -3.14 -11.95 -22.18
N GLY A 733 -2.43 -11.40 -23.16
CA GLY A 733 -1.42 -10.35 -22.98
C GLY A 733 -0.14 -10.80 -22.25
N MET A 734 0.00 -12.07 -21.88
CA MET A 734 1.15 -12.60 -21.14
C MET A 734 2.29 -13.10 -22.03
N GLN A 735 2.07 -13.18 -23.35
CA GLN A 735 3.02 -13.69 -24.33
C GLN A 735 3.04 -12.82 -25.59
N HIS A 736 4.24 -12.54 -26.09
CA HIS A 736 4.51 -11.71 -27.26
C HIS A 736 5.59 -12.37 -28.15
N ALA A 737 5.46 -12.25 -29.48
CA ALA A 737 6.40 -12.77 -30.45
C ALA A 737 6.62 -11.82 -31.64
N THR A 738 7.80 -11.89 -32.25
CA THR A 738 8.11 -11.21 -33.51
C THR A 738 8.73 -12.19 -34.51
N VAL A 739 8.30 -12.12 -35.76
CA VAL A 739 8.82 -12.95 -36.87
C VAL A 739 9.33 -12.06 -38.01
N ASP A 740 10.62 -12.17 -38.33
CA ASP A 740 11.22 -11.61 -39.54
C ASP A 740 11.34 -12.72 -40.61
N GLY A 741 10.53 -12.67 -41.66
CA GLY A 741 10.47 -13.67 -42.72
C GLY A 741 11.00 -13.16 -44.06
N TYR A 742 11.89 -13.93 -44.70
CA TYR A 742 12.47 -13.67 -46.02
C TYR A 742 12.17 -14.82 -46.97
N ARG A 743 11.65 -14.53 -48.17
CA ARG A 743 11.27 -15.55 -49.17
C ARG A 743 11.77 -15.20 -50.57
N LEU A 744 12.19 -16.23 -51.30
CA LEU A 744 12.41 -16.22 -52.74
C LEU A 744 11.27 -17.00 -53.41
N ILE A 745 10.73 -16.44 -54.49
CA ILE A 745 9.47 -16.87 -55.13
C ILE A 745 9.74 -17.02 -56.63
N GLY A 746 9.44 -18.19 -57.19
CA GLY A 746 9.38 -18.42 -58.64
C GLY A 746 7.92 -18.63 -59.07
N TYR A 747 7.46 -17.97 -60.13
CA TYR A 747 6.08 -18.08 -60.59
C TYR A 747 5.95 -17.95 -62.11
N GLY A 748 4.88 -18.50 -62.67
CA GLY A 748 4.64 -18.41 -64.11
C GLY A 748 3.23 -18.81 -64.51
N SER A 749 2.93 -18.65 -65.80
CA SER A 749 1.68 -19.09 -66.42
C SER A 749 1.91 -19.62 -67.82
N TYR A 750 1.15 -20.66 -68.17
CA TYR A 750 1.06 -21.24 -69.51
C TYR A 750 -0.37 -21.10 -70.04
N SER A 751 -0.54 -20.38 -71.14
CA SER A 751 -1.83 -20.18 -71.80
C SER A 751 -2.16 -21.39 -72.69
N LEU A 752 -3.16 -22.15 -72.26
CA LEU A 752 -3.68 -23.34 -72.97
C LEU A 752 -4.49 -22.92 -74.21
N ASP A 753 -5.25 -21.84 -74.07
CA ASP A 753 -5.95 -21.12 -75.15
C ASP A 753 -6.01 -19.63 -74.77
N PRO A 754 -6.42 -18.70 -75.67
CA PRO A 754 -6.44 -17.25 -75.39
C PRO A 754 -7.29 -16.81 -74.18
N ARG A 755 -8.08 -17.71 -73.60
CA ARG A 755 -8.96 -17.48 -72.43
C ARG A 755 -8.68 -18.44 -71.28
N THR A 756 -7.76 -19.40 -71.39
CA THR A 756 -7.51 -20.42 -70.34
C THR A 756 -6.03 -20.49 -69.99
N ASP A 757 -5.70 -20.28 -68.72
CA ASP A 757 -4.33 -20.26 -68.21
C ASP A 757 -4.10 -21.28 -67.08
N LEU A 758 -2.99 -22.01 -67.18
CA LEU A 758 -2.40 -22.80 -66.10
C LEU A 758 -1.30 -21.97 -65.41
N SER A 759 -1.53 -21.57 -64.18
CA SER A 759 -0.56 -20.85 -63.33
C SER A 759 0.15 -21.79 -62.36
N PHE A 760 1.42 -21.52 -62.06
CA PHE A 760 2.22 -22.23 -61.07
C PHE A 760 3.08 -21.28 -60.23
N GLN A 761 3.44 -21.71 -59.01
CA GLN A 761 4.26 -20.98 -58.06
C GLN A 761 5.07 -21.97 -57.21
N ALA A 762 6.30 -21.61 -56.86
CA ALA A 762 7.12 -22.33 -55.89
C ALA A 762 8.01 -21.34 -55.11
N ASP A 763 8.01 -21.46 -53.79
CA ASP A 763 8.68 -20.52 -52.89
C ASP A 763 9.53 -21.25 -51.84
N VAL A 764 10.61 -20.58 -51.41
CA VAL A 764 11.49 -21.05 -50.34
C VAL A 764 11.80 -19.86 -49.43
N GLY A 765 11.78 -20.07 -48.10
CA GLY A 765 11.97 -18.99 -47.14
C GLY A 765 12.60 -19.40 -45.82
N THR A 766 13.14 -18.40 -45.14
CA THR A 766 13.72 -18.50 -43.79
C THR A 766 13.10 -17.45 -42.88
N GLY A 767 12.89 -17.81 -41.62
CA GLY A 767 12.32 -16.94 -40.60
C GLY A 767 13.22 -16.82 -39.38
N ARG A 768 13.25 -15.65 -38.76
CA ARG A 768 13.83 -15.44 -37.43
C ARG A 768 12.73 -15.10 -36.44
N ASN A 769 12.52 -16.00 -35.49
CA ASN A 769 11.48 -15.91 -34.48
C ASN A 769 12.14 -15.47 -33.17
N LYS A 770 11.57 -14.46 -32.52
CA LYS A 770 11.87 -14.11 -31.14
C LYS A 770 10.58 -14.09 -30.36
N GLY A 771 10.62 -14.47 -29.10
CA GLY A 771 9.44 -14.45 -28.25
C GLY A 771 9.77 -14.25 -26.79
N ASN A 772 8.75 -13.87 -26.03
CA ASN A 772 8.79 -13.84 -24.59
C ASN A 772 7.44 -14.25 -23.99
N ARG A 773 7.48 -14.83 -22.80
CA ARG A 773 6.32 -15.15 -21.97
C ARG A 773 6.60 -14.76 -20.51
N ALA A 774 5.65 -14.05 -19.91
CA ALA A 774 5.70 -13.68 -18.51
C ALA A 774 5.28 -14.85 -17.61
N ILE A 775 5.95 -15.00 -16.47
CA ILE A 775 5.64 -15.96 -15.42
C ILE A 775 5.53 -15.20 -14.11
N ASN A 776 4.32 -15.07 -13.59
CA ASN A 776 3.96 -14.34 -12.39
C ASN A 776 2.88 -15.09 -11.60
N PHE A 777 3.32 -15.90 -10.63
CA PHE A 777 2.46 -16.63 -9.68
C PHE A 777 3.24 -16.96 -8.40
N GLY A 778 2.55 -17.05 -7.25
CA GLY A 778 3.14 -17.50 -5.99
C GLY A 778 4.38 -16.74 -5.50
N GLY A 779 4.52 -15.46 -5.88
CA GLY A 779 5.70 -14.64 -5.59
C GLY A 779 6.84 -14.74 -6.61
N LEU A 780 6.77 -15.66 -7.59
CA LEU A 780 7.67 -15.66 -8.74
C LEU A 780 7.36 -14.49 -9.67
N ASN A 781 8.39 -13.87 -10.24
CA ASN A 781 8.27 -12.90 -11.32
C ASN A 781 9.47 -13.08 -12.28
N ALA A 782 9.23 -13.66 -13.45
CA ALA A 782 10.25 -13.97 -14.44
C ALA A 782 9.72 -13.81 -15.86
N VAL A 783 10.63 -13.65 -16.83
CA VAL A 783 10.29 -13.61 -18.26
C VAL A 783 11.16 -14.64 -18.98
N ALA A 784 10.53 -15.69 -19.52
CA ALA A 784 11.21 -16.62 -20.41
C ALA A 784 11.29 -16.00 -21.80
N THR A 785 12.45 -16.08 -22.44
CA THR A 785 12.75 -15.50 -23.75
C THR A 785 13.30 -16.55 -24.70
N SER A 786 12.88 -16.51 -25.96
CA SER A 786 13.28 -17.45 -27.01
C SER A 786 13.80 -16.72 -28.25
N SER A 787 14.76 -17.36 -28.95
CA SER A 787 15.29 -16.89 -30.24
C SER A 787 15.66 -18.10 -31.08
N TYR A 788 14.92 -18.36 -32.16
CA TYR A 788 15.10 -19.54 -33.01
C TYR A 788 14.85 -19.21 -34.49
N SER A 789 15.36 -20.06 -35.38
CA SER A 789 15.12 -19.95 -36.82
C SER A 789 14.09 -20.96 -37.30
N SER A 790 13.34 -20.56 -38.31
CA SER A 790 12.36 -21.37 -39.02
C SER A 790 12.67 -21.39 -40.53
N TRP A 791 12.11 -22.39 -41.22
CA TRP A 791 12.23 -22.57 -42.66
C TRP A 791 10.84 -22.90 -43.23
N ASN A 792 10.55 -22.44 -44.44
CA ASN A 792 9.31 -22.73 -45.14
C ASN A 792 9.51 -23.00 -46.64
N ALA A 793 8.67 -23.87 -47.17
CA ALA A 793 8.50 -24.09 -48.60
C ALA A 793 7.02 -24.00 -48.97
N HIS A 794 6.74 -23.54 -50.19
CA HIS A 794 5.42 -23.61 -50.81
C HIS A 794 5.55 -24.09 -52.26
N VAL A 795 4.58 -24.86 -52.73
CA VAL A 795 4.38 -25.15 -54.15
C VAL A 795 2.88 -25.14 -54.45
N GLY A 796 2.49 -24.49 -55.54
CA GLY A 796 1.09 -24.39 -55.92
C GLY A 796 0.88 -24.33 -57.42
N ALA A 797 -0.28 -24.84 -57.86
CA ALA A 797 -0.72 -24.82 -59.24
C ALA A 797 -2.21 -24.50 -59.30
N GLY A 798 -2.65 -23.75 -60.31
CA GLY A 798 -4.05 -23.41 -60.48
C GLY A 798 -4.43 -23.15 -61.94
N LEU A 799 -5.64 -23.55 -62.30
CA LEU A 799 -6.24 -23.43 -63.62
C LEU A 799 -7.35 -22.38 -63.55
N GLY A 800 -7.42 -21.46 -64.52
CA GLY A 800 -8.51 -20.48 -64.62
C GLY A 800 -8.90 -20.19 -66.06
N ARG A 801 -10.19 -19.89 -66.30
CA ARG A 801 -10.74 -19.61 -67.64
C ARG A 801 -11.61 -18.36 -67.64
N ILE A 802 -11.44 -17.47 -68.61
CA ILE A 802 -12.20 -16.23 -68.75
C ILE A 802 -13.46 -16.47 -69.58
N PHE A 803 -14.61 -16.04 -69.05
CA PHE A 803 -15.89 -15.96 -69.73
C PHE A 803 -16.34 -14.49 -69.78
N ASP A 804 -16.74 -14.01 -70.96
CA ASP A 804 -17.39 -12.71 -71.08
C ASP A 804 -18.86 -12.88 -70.71
N ILE A 805 -19.36 -12.06 -69.77
CA ILE A 805 -20.79 -11.95 -69.47
C ILE A 805 -21.42 -10.93 -70.42
N ASP A 806 -20.75 -9.78 -70.58
CA ASP A 806 -21.14 -8.69 -71.47
C ASP A 806 -19.90 -7.85 -71.86
N ALA A 807 -20.08 -6.77 -72.63
CA ALA A 807 -18.99 -5.91 -73.11
C ALA A 807 -18.20 -5.13 -72.03
N LYS A 808 -18.62 -5.19 -70.76
CA LYS A 808 -17.95 -4.59 -69.59
C LYS A 808 -17.64 -5.60 -68.50
N SER A 809 -18.22 -6.80 -68.53
CA SER A 809 -18.20 -7.77 -67.42
C SER A 809 -17.55 -9.09 -67.82
N THR A 810 -16.53 -9.52 -67.09
CA THR A 810 -15.90 -10.85 -67.26
C THR A 810 -15.90 -11.66 -65.98
N PHE A 811 -16.15 -12.96 -66.08
CA PHE A 811 -16.12 -13.91 -64.97
C PHE A 811 -15.06 -14.98 -65.21
N THR A 812 -14.22 -15.20 -64.21
CA THR A 812 -13.13 -16.18 -64.22
C THR A 812 -13.30 -17.15 -63.06
N PRO A 813 -13.90 -18.34 -63.28
CA PRO A 813 -13.74 -19.45 -62.36
C PRO A 813 -12.29 -19.97 -62.40
N SER A 814 -11.80 -20.39 -61.24
CA SER A 814 -10.51 -21.09 -61.12
C SER A 814 -10.51 -22.15 -60.03
N ALA A 815 -9.66 -23.15 -60.19
CA ALA A 815 -9.35 -24.17 -59.19
C ALA A 815 -7.84 -24.16 -58.90
N ARG A 816 -7.46 -24.44 -57.66
CA ARG A 816 -6.07 -24.36 -57.18
C ARG A 816 -5.75 -25.45 -56.17
N ILE A 817 -4.51 -25.93 -56.21
CA ILE A 817 -3.88 -26.76 -55.18
C ILE A 817 -2.62 -26.04 -54.69
N ASP A 818 -2.47 -25.91 -53.37
CA ASP A 818 -1.32 -25.29 -52.72
C ASP A 818 -0.85 -26.20 -51.57
N TYR A 819 0.42 -26.61 -51.60
CA TYR A 819 1.08 -27.34 -50.51
C TYR A 819 2.11 -26.45 -49.82
N THR A 820 2.07 -26.40 -48.49
CA THR A 820 2.95 -25.60 -47.66
C THR A 820 3.62 -26.48 -46.60
N TYR A 821 4.93 -26.31 -46.42
CA TYR A 821 5.73 -26.97 -45.37
C TYR A 821 6.41 -25.91 -44.51
N ILE A 822 6.26 -25.98 -43.19
CA ILE A 822 6.90 -25.07 -42.22
C ILE A 822 7.64 -25.91 -41.19
N ARG A 823 8.85 -25.50 -40.80
CA ARG A 823 9.63 -26.14 -39.72
C ARG A 823 10.34 -25.15 -38.84
N ASP A 824 10.13 -25.28 -37.54
CA ASP A 824 10.87 -24.57 -36.50
C ASP A 824 12.01 -25.44 -35.97
N ASN A 825 13.21 -24.88 -35.83
CA ASN A 825 14.33 -25.57 -35.21
C ASN A 825 14.14 -25.63 -33.67
N ALA A 826 14.69 -26.67 -33.03
CA ALA A 826 14.69 -26.81 -31.58
C ALA A 826 15.42 -25.63 -30.90
N TYR A 827 14.98 -25.24 -29.71
CA TYR A 827 15.56 -24.12 -28.97
C TYR A 827 15.39 -24.27 -27.45
N THR A 828 16.24 -23.58 -26.69
CA THR A 828 16.12 -23.47 -25.24
C THR A 828 15.84 -22.02 -24.87
N GLU A 829 14.87 -21.78 -24.00
CA GLU A 829 14.57 -20.45 -23.48
C GLU A 829 15.60 -19.98 -22.43
N THR A 830 15.64 -18.67 -22.18
CA THR A 830 16.46 -18.06 -21.12
C THR A 830 15.67 -17.01 -20.34
N GLY A 831 16.07 -16.71 -19.10
CA GLY A 831 15.45 -15.68 -18.25
C GLY A 831 14.46 -16.17 -17.18
N ALA A 832 13.99 -17.42 -17.26
CA ALA A 832 13.07 -18.04 -16.29
C ALA A 832 13.69 -19.17 -15.44
N ASN A 833 15.03 -19.26 -15.39
CA ASN A 833 15.78 -20.25 -14.61
C ASN A 833 15.29 -21.69 -14.84
N ALA A 834 14.77 -22.35 -13.80
CA ALA A 834 14.25 -23.72 -13.86
C ALA A 834 12.99 -23.87 -14.72
N LEU A 835 12.22 -22.79 -14.94
CA LEU A 835 11.05 -22.76 -15.83
C LEU A 835 11.37 -22.38 -17.28
N ASN A 836 12.65 -22.20 -17.64
CA ASN A 836 13.05 -22.19 -19.06
C ASN A 836 12.64 -23.53 -19.70
N LEU A 837 12.12 -23.50 -20.92
CA LEU A 837 11.80 -24.70 -21.68
C LEU A 837 12.92 -25.07 -22.65
N ASN A 838 13.25 -26.35 -22.71
CA ASN A 838 13.90 -26.98 -23.85
C ASN A 838 12.79 -27.45 -24.80
N VAL A 839 12.64 -26.78 -25.94
CA VAL A 839 11.56 -27.00 -26.92
C VAL A 839 12.12 -27.77 -28.11
N ALA A 840 11.48 -28.90 -28.42
CA ALA A 840 11.88 -29.74 -29.54
C ALA A 840 11.59 -29.06 -30.89
N LYS A 841 12.25 -29.53 -31.95
CA LYS A 841 11.94 -29.15 -33.34
C LYS A 841 10.46 -29.45 -33.64
N ASN A 842 9.80 -28.56 -34.38
CA ASN A 842 8.41 -28.73 -34.78
C ASN A 842 8.23 -28.56 -36.29
N SER A 843 7.22 -29.18 -36.88
CA SER A 843 6.87 -29.02 -38.30
C SER A 843 5.36 -29.04 -38.52
N THR A 844 4.92 -28.34 -39.55
CA THR A 844 3.50 -28.19 -39.92
C THR A 844 3.36 -28.22 -41.44
N ASP A 845 2.42 -29.04 -41.91
CA ASP A 845 2.15 -29.29 -43.32
C ASP A 845 0.69 -28.89 -43.61
N GLU A 846 0.43 -28.22 -44.72
CA GLU A 846 -0.89 -27.76 -45.14
C GLU A 846 -1.09 -28.08 -46.63
N LEU A 847 -2.27 -28.60 -47.00
CA LEU A 847 -2.61 -28.93 -48.40
C LEU A 847 -4.00 -28.39 -48.73
N ILE A 848 -4.04 -27.15 -49.23
CA ILE A 848 -5.29 -26.48 -49.60
C ILE A 848 -5.70 -26.90 -51.01
N LEU A 849 -6.91 -27.45 -51.13
CA LEU A 849 -7.67 -27.53 -52.36
C LEU A 849 -8.69 -26.40 -52.37
N ALA A 850 -8.66 -25.52 -53.38
CA ALA A 850 -9.54 -24.35 -53.43
C ALA A 850 -10.20 -24.13 -54.80
N VAL A 851 -11.40 -23.55 -54.76
CA VAL A 851 -12.16 -23.09 -55.93
C VAL A 851 -12.60 -21.65 -55.72
N ASP A 852 -12.43 -20.82 -56.75
CA ASP A 852 -12.74 -19.39 -56.72
C ASP A 852 -13.56 -18.98 -57.95
N GLY A 853 -14.36 -17.94 -57.81
CA GLY A 853 -14.93 -17.16 -58.91
C GLY A 853 -14.53 -15.69 -58.78
N LYS A 854 -14.02 -15.10 -59.86
CA LYS A 854 -13.64 -13.69 -59.93
C LYS A 854 -14.47 -12.96 -60.99
N LEU A 855 -15.14 -11.89 -60.61
CA LEU A 855 -15.86 -10.97 -61.49
C LEU A 855 -15.04 -9.69 -61.67
N ASN A 856 -14.82 -9.26 -62.91
CA ASN A 856 -14.32 -7.92 -63.23
C ASN A 856 -15.41 -7.12 -63.94
N TYR A 857 -15.52 -5.83 -63.63
CA TYR A 857 -16.46 -4.89 -64.22
C TYR A 857 -15.76 -3.59 -64.62
N ALA A 858 -15.78 -3.26 -65.91
CA ALA A 858 -15.21 -2.04 -66.48
C ALA A 858 -16.15 -0.84 -66.25
N VAL A 859 -15.89 -0.07 -65.20
CA VAL A 859 -16.62 1.17 -64.89
C VAL A 859 -16.39 2.22 -65.97
N SER A 860 -15.17 2.30 -66.48
CA SER A 860 -14.76 3.17 -67.58
C SER A 860 -13.65 2.48 -68.40
N ARG A 861 -13.16 3.12 -69.47
CA ARG A 861 -11.97 2.65 -70.22
C ARG A 861 -10.67 2.65 -69.39
N SER A 862 -10.66 3.33 -68.24
CA SER A 862 -9.50 3.50 -67.36
C SER A 862 -9.70 2.93 -65.96
N THR A 863 -10.85 2.32 -65.65
CA THR A 863 -11.21 1.89 -64.29
C THR A 863 -11.92 0.55 -64.30
N ILE A 864 -11.33 -0.44 -63.63
CA ILE A 864 -11.88 -1.79 -63.45
C ILE A 864 -12.12 -2.04 -61.96
N LEU A 865 -13.34 -2.40 -61.60
CA LEU A 865 -13.67 -2.99 -60.30
C LEU A 865 -13.57 -4.51 -60.41
N SER A 866 -13.01 -5.17 -59.40
CA SER A 866 -12.90 -6.62 -59.32
C SER A 866 -13.40 -7.12 -57.96
N ALA A 867 -14.11 -8.25 -57.98
CA ALA A 867 -14.57 -8.96 -56.80
C ALA A 867 -14.26 -10.45 -56.97
N ASN A 868 -13.84 -11.12 -55.91
CA ASN A 868 -13.64 -12.57 -55.90
C ASN A 868 -14.21 -13.20 -54.63
N LEU A 869 -14.67 -14.44 -54.78
CA LEU A 869 -15.15 -15.29 -53.70
C LEU A 869 -14.74 -16.73 -53.99
N GLY A 870 -14.27 -17.44 -52.98
CA GLY A 870 -13.85 -18.83 -53.09
C GLY A 870 -13.91 -19.57 -51.76
N GLY A 871 -13.94 -20.89 -51.86
CA GLY A 871 -13.87 -21.81 -50.73
C GLY A 871 -12.69 -22.76 -50.89
N GLY A 872 -12.09 -23.15 -49.78
CA GLY A 872 -11.01 -24.13 -49.75
C GLY A 872 -11.15 -25.14 -48.61
N TYR A 873 -10.48 -26.26 -48.79
CA TYR A 873 -10.37 -27.34 -47.82
C TYR A 873 -8.91 -27.74 -47.64
N ASP A 874 -8.40 -27.66 -46.42
CA ASP A 874 -7.08 -28.16 -46.05
C ASP A 874 -7.16 -29.66 -45.71
N VAL A 875 -6.53 -30.47 -46.54
CA VAL A 875 -6.53 -31.94 -46.46
C VAL A 875 -5.61 -32.45 -45.34
N LEU A 876 -4.62 -31.66 -44.91
CA LEU A 876 -3.64 -32.04 -43.88
C LEU A 876 -3.88 -31.37 -42.52
N SER A 877 -4.99 -30.63 -42.39
CA SER A 877 -5.37 -29.94 -41.16
C SER A 877 -5.38 -30.87 -39.96
N SER A 878 -4.59 -30.50 -38.94
CA SER A 878 -4.44 -31.28 -37.72
C SER A 878 -4.05 -30.36 -36.54
N GLN A 879 -4.47 -30.74 -35.33
CA GLN A 879 -4.15 -29.99 -34.12
C GLN A 879 -2.64 -29.86 -33.93
N SER A 880 -2.15 -28.62 -33.90
CA SER A 880 -0.74 -28.31 -33.67
C SER A 880 -0.31 -28.73 -32.26
N SER A 881 0.93 -29.19 -32.09
CA SER A 881 1.47 -29.55 -30.77
C SER A 881 2.96 -29.28 -30.65
N ILE A 882 3.40 -28.98 -29.42
CA ILE A 882 4.80 -28.70 -29.10
C ILE A 882 5.26 -29.64 -27.99
N ASN A 883 6.38 -30.33 -28.21
CA ASN A 883 7.05 -31.14 -27.19
C ASN A 883 8.10 -30.30 -26.47
N ALA A 884 8.01 -30.21 -25.15
CA ALA A 884 8.91 -29.41 -24.32
C ALA A 884 9.27 -30.12 -23.00
N ALA A 885 10.34 -29.66 -22.34
CA ALA A 885 10.71 -30.07 -21.00
C ALA A 885 11.25 -28.87 -20.21
N TYR A 886 11.01 -28.82 -18.90
CA TYR A 886 11.61 -27.79 -18.04
C TYR A 886 13.10 -28.03 -17.85
N VAL A 887 13.92 -26.99 -18.03
CA VAL A 887 15.38 -27.05 -17.82
C VAL A 887 15.74 -27.39 -16.38
N GLY A 888 14.88 -27.03 -15.41
CA GLY A 888 15.07 -27.38 -13.99
C GLY A 888 14.82 -28.84 -13.63
N GLY A 889 14.31 -29.67 -14.55
CA GLY A 889 14.05 -31.10 -14.35
C GLY A 889 12.58 -31.50 -14.55
N GLY A 890 12.35 -32.82 -14.54
CA GLY A 890 11.04 -33.43 -14.86
C GLY A 890 11.04 -34.16 -16.20
N GLY A 891 9.88 -34.74 -16.55
CA GLY A 891 9.68 -35.42 -17.84
C GLY A 891 9.46 -34.45 -19.00
N GLN A 892 9.56 -34.97 -20.22
CA GLN A 892 9.05 -34.26 -21.40
C GLN A 892 7.52 -34.27 -21.38
N PHE A 893 6.90 -33.15 -21.76
CA PHE A 893 5.47 -33.01 -21.91
C PHE A 893 5.07 -32.49 -23.29
N VAL A 894 3.83 -32.78 -23.68
CA VAL A 894 3.23 -32.30 -24.93
C VAL A 894 2.24 -31.19 -24.60
N THR A 895 2.41 -30.04 -25.23
CA THR A 895 1.45 -28.94 -25.21
C THR A 895 0.65 -28.98 -26.49
N ARG A 896 -0.66 -29.25 -26.40
CA ARG A 896 -1.58 -29.23 -27.54
C ARG A 896 -2.11 -27.82 -27.76
N GLY A 897 -2.06 -27.37 -29.01
CA GLY A 897 -2.47 -26.05 -29.43
C GLY A 897 -3.90 -25.97 -29.94
N LEU A 898 -4.14 -24.91 -30.69
CA LEU A 898 -5.35 -24.74 -31.47
C LEU A 898 -5.46 -25.82 -32.54
N ASP A 899 -6.71 -26.13 -32.88
CA ASP A 899 -7.10 -27.11 -33.90
C ASP A 899 -7.83 -26.34 -35.00
N PRO A 900 -7.14 -25.86 -36.05
CA PRO A 900 -7.74 -25.00 -37.08
C PRO A 900 -8.86 -25.73 -37.81
N SER A 901 -9.87 -25.00 -38.29
CA SER A 901 -10.87 -25.61 -39.17
C SER A 901 -10.23 -25.95 -40.52
N PRO A 902 -10.46 -27.14 -41.08
CA PRO A 902 -10.01 -27.48 -42.44
C PRO A 902 -10.75 -26.67 -43.51
N TRP A 903 -11.94 -26.13 -43.19
CA TRP A 903 -12.71 -25.28 -44.10
C TRP A 903 -12.28 -23.82 -44.01
N LEU A 904 -11.96 -23.22 -45.15
CA LEU A 904 -11.67 -21.80 -45.30
C LEU A 904 -12.55 -21.15 -46.37
N VAL A 905 -12.97 -19.91 -46.13
CA VAL A 905 -13.63 -19.04 -47.11
C VAL A 905 -12.72 -17.85 -47.36
N ARG A 906 -12.52 -17.50 -48.63
CA ARG A 906 -11.73 -16.34 -49.03
C ARG A 906 -12.50 -15.44 -49.97
N GLY A 907 -12.42 -14.14 -49.75
CA GLY A 907 -13.08 -13.13 -50.56
C GLY A 907 -12.18 -11.91 -50.75
N GLY A 908 -12.43 -11.11 -51.78
CA GLY A 908 -11.64 -9.92 -52.02
C GLY A 908 -12.31 -8.92 -52.95
N LEU A 909 -11.94 -7.66 -52.77
CA LEU A 909 -12.33 -6.52 -53.61
C LEU A 909 -11.06 -5.82 -54.09
N GLY A 910 -11.04 -5.39 -55.34
CA GLY A 910 -9.91 -4.65 -55.91
C GLY A 910 -10.34 -3.62 -56.94
N LEU A 911 -9.70 -2.46 -56.90
CA LEU A 911 -9.88 -1.37 -57.85
C LEU A 911 -8.57 -1.17 -58.61
N THR A 912 -8.62 -1.29 -59.94
CA THR A 912 -7.50 -0.96 -60.84
C THR A 912 -7.84 0.29 -61.62
N VAL A 913 -6.94 1.27 -61.59
CA VAL A 913 -7.02 2.51 -62.37
C VAL A 913 -5.78 2.64 -63.25
N THR A 914 -5.99 2.87 -64.55
CA THR A 914 -4.94 2.99 -65.57
C THR A 914 -5.02 4.37 -66.21
N ASN A 915 -3.93 5.15 -66.14
CA ASN A 915 -3.85 6.47 -66.77
C ASN A 915 -3.24 6.37 -68.19
N GLY A 916 -3.51 7.34 -69.06
CA GLY A 916 -3.02 7.41 -70.44
C GLY A 916 -1.48 7.40 -70.58
N ASN A 917 -0.76 7.73 -69.51
CA ASN A 917 0.70 7.63 -69.42
C ASN A 917 1.18 6.21 -69.00
N ALA A 918 0.38 5.17 -69.27
CA ALA A 918 0.63 3.75 -68.94
C ALA A 918 0.94 3.41 -67.46
N MET A 919 0.72 4.34 -66.53
CA MET A 919 0.75 4.11 -65.09
C MET A 919 -0.52 3.38 -64.63
N GLU A 920 -0.34 2.33 -63.83
CA GLU A 920 -1.44 1.51 -63.29
C GLU A 920 -1.34 1.43 -61.76
N VAL A 921 -2.44 1.75 -61.07
CA VAL A 921 -2.57 1.61 -59.62
C VAL A 921 -3.63 0.55 -59.32
N THR A 922 -3.29 -0.47 -58.54
CA THR A 922 -4.27 -1.45 -58.03
C THR A 922 -4.32 -1.38 -56.51
N ALA A 923 -5.44 -0.95 -55.94
CA ALA A 923 -5.74 -1.15 -54.53
C ALA A 923 -6.54 -2.45 -54.36
N ARG A 924 -6.16 -3.29 -53.39
CA ARG A 924 -6.85 -4.57 -53.13
C ARG A 924 -6.97 -4.84 -51.64
N TYR A 925 -8.13 -5.36 -51.25
CA TYR A 925 -8.46 -5.83 -49.92
C TYR A 925 -8.98 -7.27 -50.02
N ASP A 926 -8.37 -8.18 -49.26
CA ASP A 926 -8.71 -9.59 -49.17
C ASP A 926 -9.11 -9.93 -47.73
N ILE A 927 -10.04 -10.87 -47.58
CA ILE A 927 -10.38 -11.50 -46.30
C ILE A 927 -10.29 -13.02 -46.45
N GLU A 928 -9.69 -13.67 -45.47
CA GLU A 928 -9.78 -15.12 -45.26
C GLU A 928 -10.43 -15.37 -43.90
N ARG A 929 -11.34 -16.34 -43.85
CA ARG A 929 -12.10 -16.72 -42.65
C ARG A 929 -12.10 -18.24 -42.52
N ARG A 930 -11.73 -18.71 -41.33
CA ARG A 930 -12.02 -20.07 -40.85
C ARG A 930 -12.84 -19.95 -39.57
N ASP A 931 -13.30 -21.07 -39.02
CA ASP A 931 -13.91 -21.04 -37.69
C ASP A 931 -12.89 -20.54 -36.65
N GLY A 932 -13.29 -19.57 -35.82
CA GLY A 932 -12.41 -18.87 -34.88
C GLY A 932 -11.31 -17.96 -35.48
N PHE A 933 -10.99 -18.04 -36.78
CA PHE A 933 -9.91 -17.29 -37.43
C PHE A 933 -10.38 -16.27 -38.47
N ALA A 934 -9.84 -15.06 -38.47
CA ALA A 934 -9.98 -14.11 -39.58
C ALA A 934 -8.65 -13.43 -39.90
N ASN A 935 -8.30 -13.33 -41.18
CA ASN A 935 -7.13 -12.60 -41.66
C ASN A 935 -7.55 -11.61 -42.76
N HIS A 936 -7.31 -10.32 -42.52
CA HIS A 936 -7.60 -9.24 -43.46
C HIS A 936 -6.28 -8.79 -44.08
N THR A 937 -6.15 -8.81 -45.42
CA THR A 937 -4.94 -8.37 -46.13
C THR A 937 -5.25 -7.16 -47.00
N ALA A 938 -4.56 -6.04 -46.80
CA ALA A 938 -4.63 -4.87 -47.67
C ALA A 938 -3.32 -4.69 -48.44
N SER A 939 -3.41 -4.29 -49.71
CA SER A 939 -2.21 -4.10 -50.54
C SER A 939 -2.44 -3.10 -51.68
N VAL A 940 -1.38 -2.37 -52.03
CA VAL A 940 -1.40 -1.37 -53.12
C VAL A 940 -0.27 -1.67 -54.08
N LYS A 941 -0.58 -1.83 -55.36
CA LYS A 941 0.37 -2.01 -56.46
C LYS A 941 0.58 -0.69 -57.19
N LEU A 942 1.83 -0.30 -57.41
CA LEU A 942 2.21 0.75 -58.34
C LEU A 942 2.93 0.12 -59.53
N ARG A 943 2.45 0.37 -60.75
CA ARG A 943 3.14 0.04 -62.01
C ARG A 943 3.58 1.34 -62.67
N MET A 944 4.87 1.49 -62.90
CA MET A 944 5.44 2.58 -63.67
C MET A 944 6.09 2.00 -64.93
N PRO A 945 5.79 2.50 -66.14
CA PRO A 945 6.59 2.21 -67.32
C PRO A 945 7.97 2.89 -67.18
N PHE A 946 9.00 2.30 -67.79
CA PHE A 946 10.35 2.83 -67.90
C PHE A 946 10.88 2.61 -69.33
#